data_AF-A0A847HGG9-F1
#
_entry.id   AF-A0A847HGG9-F1
#
_cell.length_a   1.000
_cell.length_b   1.000
_cell.length_c   1.000
_cell.angle_alpha   90.00
_cell.angle_beta   90.00
_cell.angle_gamma   90.00
#
_symmetry.space_group_name_H-M   'P 1'
#
loop_
_entity.id
_entity.type
_entity.pdbx_description
1 polymer ?
#
loop_
_entity_poly.entity_id
_entity_poly.type
_entity_poly.pdbx_seq_one_letter_code
_entity_poly.pdbx_strand_id
1 'polypeptide(L)'
;MPVLLRKMLPACFVGALLAALAFFCGCGGGSGGSSGFPGTGSTGAIAGRVELPAGVDLQFRRALAFSGAGVEVWIEQLPDKRSVCDAQGNYLIGDIPPATAYNVVARWHDQTLDRTYIQRGSSVEVVAGQTSPAAVTRLEPGENRLTATVRDLFGNPVTSARFSVWGISGTTDLQGRFTTPELPKSVKSVTITIEAGGFTPFRAEIPVFTGDLGPALDINLATAQDGRKTPLVLFNPVATNIAPGSQLDMTLSLVDPDQLLPTGYNVSWTATDGLLDVAASTRTAAWRAPAEPGLATITVSVSGAGFTSRSSIGITVGGSYQVNTRITSFSPLSAAAGQTVTIRGYGFGNTAEAARVLFGGAAGNISFWSSEEIRAVVPVPAESGPLLVEIGNKTLEAGNFTVIDYEATLTPLYGPPEAVVTIQGYGFGDEQEGSLVTLRGDSIPVLKWTNTKIEAQILRSSHSGTLALTIRGRLRPVADFVVTRIDSVDPQRTTRITEGSPAVVTISGTGFGEDQGENLVYLYDQKPADVMSWSDGEIVVEVPFESESGELILQISGATLLGPRLNIVYHDTYTLEFSWSGQRFESHPDLPGIALAGNGDLLFTDFNNCWIWRYTRAGDFVERIGTPGSGNGQFDLPWGIAVDADDNIFVTDFRNSGSRLQKLDAAGNFIASLSADGAGAGELSEPQGICVDTAGNVYVADSGNHRIQKFDNNLQYVGQFGSFGIGDGMFKSPAGVAVAPDGKIYVADRANHRIQEFDASFNFLRWYGRYRESENLAGWQLPLSGESSYAGSFVGALDEPYNLFVADDGSLYVADTGNGRIQKIDRNTGNAVVTGSQGSGDGQFTDPLALIVSDEDFFVADSGNSRIQVIGLDGVFKQKIVPDTDELNTFFTRLAVDRENELIYALDSEDCSIAVFDLFGNFRQRIGSRGSGSGQLLDPAGMAIDDEGNIAVVDTGNARVVVFSPEGQQLLVFGAYGTGPGQFRSPQRIAIDDAGKFWISDFENHRVVVFSPTGDYLLSLGSYGTGNGQFDGPNGLGFTADGSLYVGDSGNSRVQKFSPDGVFVGWFGADETGNAGWHGVGTTNRGVSDTGPSRFKIPTDLAVDREDCVYVLDGLAGEIQKFGPNHISESNAHHVTTLTSVNGFVGLSLDNVGNLYTTERNEQLIRRFNPSLAP
;
A
#
# COMPACT_ATOMS: atom_id res chain seq x y z
N MET A 1 -47.89 14.22 -45.85
CA MET A 1 -48.44 15.01 -46.98
C MET A 1 -48.44 16.49 -46.61
N PRO A 2 -48.39 17.44 -47.57
CA PRO A 2 -48.23 18.87 -47.28
C PRO A 2 -49.48 19.74 -47.60
N VAL A 3 -49.33 21.06 -47.34
CA VAL A 3 -50.16 22.21 -47.81
C VAL A 3 -51.45 22.56 -47.04
N LEU A 4 -51.45 23.69 -46.32
CA LEU A 4 -52.34 24.88 -46.46
C LEU A 4 -52.14 25.85 -45.24
N LEU A 5 -52.39 27.17 -45.28
CA LEU A 5 -52.06 28.22 -46.26
C LEU A 5 -52.21 29.63 -45.62
N ARG A 6 -51.17 30.48 -45.69
CA ARG A 6 -51.13 31.97 -45.75
C ARG A 6 -52.39 32.82 -45.43
N LYS A 7 -52.16 33.99 -44.78
CA LYS A 7 -52.57 35.31 -45.35
C LYS A 7 -51.89 36.56 -44.73
N MET A 8 -51.96 37.67 -45.49
CA MET A 8 -51.59 39.09 -45.20
C MET A 8 -50.10 39.38 -44.88
N LEU A 9 -49.14 39.63 -45.81
CA LEU A 9 -48.98 40.72 -46.83
C LEU A 9 -48.39 42.06 -46.26
N PRO A 10 -47.68 42.91 -47.03
CA PRO A 10 -46.60 42.64 -48.01
C PRO A 10 -45.46 43.73 -48.10
N ALA A 11 -44.30 43.41 -48.73
CA ALA A 11 -43.42 44.28 -49.58
C ALA A 11 -42.82 45.63 -49.02
N CYS A 12 -41.79 46.33 -49.54
CA CYS A 12 -40.59 46.03 -50.37
C CYS A 12 -39.59 47.24 -50.30
N PHE A 13 -38.39 47.12 -50.91
CA PHE A 13 -37.27 48.10 -51.03
C PHE A 13 -36.41 48.31 -49.77
N VAL A 14 -35.07 48.12 -49.71
CA VAL A 14 -33.95 47.76 -50.65
C VAL A 14 -33.18 48.88 -51.37
N GLY A 15 -31.85 48.94 -51.10
CA GLY A 15 -30.79 49.59 -51.89
C GLY A 15 -30.20 50.86 -51.25
N ALA A 16 -28.88 51.13 -51.20
CA ALA A 16 -27.64 50.39 -51.57
C ALA A 16 -26.47 50.94 -50.69
N LEU A 17 -25.19 50.53 -50.72
CA LEU A 17 -24.32 50.00 -51.78
C LEU A 17 -23.10 49.24 -51.18
N LEU A 18 -22.41 48.43 -51.99
CA LEU A 18 -21.14 47.77 -51.65
C LEU A 18 -19.90 48.70 -51.74
N ALA A 19 -18.83 48.24 -51.10
CA ALA A 19 -17.41 48.40 -51.45
C ALA A 19 -16.70 49.74 -51.17
N ALA A 20 -15.95 49.77 -50.05
CA ALA A 20 -14.61 50.39 -49.99
C ALA A 20 -13.75 49.81 -48.84
N LEU A 21 -13.06 48.69 -49.07
CA LEU A 21 -11.63 48.46 -48.72
C LEU A 21 -11.29 46.96 -48.69
N ALA A 22 -10.47 46.52 -49.64
CA ALA A 22 -9.79 45.23 -49.60
C ALA A 22 -8.31 45.44 -49.96
N PHE A 23 -7.43 45.27 -48.97
CA PHE A 23 -6.01 44.93 -49.07
C PHE A 23 -5.56 44.52 -47.66
N PHE A 24 -4.88 43.40 -47.42
CA PHE A 24 -4.27 42.45 -48.36
C PHE A 24 -4.94 41.07 -48.36
N CYS A 25 -4.79 40.36 -49.49
CA CYS A 25 -5.10 38.93 -49.60
C CYS A 25 -3.86 38.07 -49.37
N GLY A 26 -4.06 36.88 -48.82
CA GLY A 26 -3.29 35.68 -49.11
C GLY A 26 -4.28 34.54 -49.39
N CYS A 27 -4.32 34.01 -50.61
CA CYS A 27 -5.41 33.13 -51.06
C CYS A 27 -4.95 31.73 -51.51
N GLY A 28 -5.83 30.74 -51.35
CA GLY A 28 -5.74 29.40 -51.95
C GLY A 28 -5.80 28.28 -50.90
N GLY A 29 -6.73 27.32 -50.93
CA GLY A 29 -7.89 27.12 -51.82
C GLY A 29 -7.79 25.83 -52.65
N GLY A 30 -8.58 24.81 -52.30
CA GLY A 30 -8.69 23.52 -53.00
C GLY A 30 -9.75 22.63 -52.35
N SER A 31 -10.50 21.85 -53.12
CA SER A 31 -11.83 21.32 -52.71
C SER A 31 -12.08 19.84 -52.98
N GLY A 32 -12.75 19.16 -52.03
CA GLY A 32 -13.67 18.04 -52.29
C GLY A 32 -13.16 16.63 -51.98
N GLY A 33 -14.01 15.74 -51.42
CA GLY A 33 -13.63 14.32 -51.26
C GLY A 33 -14.48 13.36 -50.40
N SER A 34 -15.39 13.82 -49.53
CA SER A 34 -16.46 13.04 -48.85
C SER A 34 -16.15 11.64 -48.26
N SER A 35 -16.16 11.53 -46.92
CA SER A 35 -16.84 10.49 -46.08
C SER A 35 -16.08 10.24 -44.77
N GLY A 36 -16.74 10.01 -43.63
CA GLY A 36 -18.19 9.99 -43.41
C GLY A 36 -18.52 9.80 -41.93
N PHE A 37 -18.45 10.88 -41.17
CA PHE A 37 -18.78 10.95 -39.75
C PHE A 37 -19.62 12.24 -39.52
N PRO A 38 -20.75 12.19 -38.80
CA PRO A 38 -21.63 13.34 -38.52
C PRO A 38 -21.09 14.31 -37.42
N GLY A 39 -21.85 15.24 -36.79
CA GLY A 39 -21.19 16.20 -35.87
C GLY A 39 -21.97 17.21 -35.00
N THR A 40 -21.43 17.36 -33.77
CA THR A 40 -21.22 18.56 -32.88
C THR A 40 -22.41 19.32 -32.28
N GLY A 41 -22.14 20.01 -31.14
CA GLY A 41 -23.10 20.90 -30.46
C GLY A 41 -22.53 21.77 -29.33
N SER A 42 -22.40 23.11 -29.40
CA SER A 42 -22.51 24.06 -30.54
C SER A 42 -23.85 24.76 -30.89
N THR A 43 -24.69 25.19 -29.92
CA THR A 43 -25.85 26.10 -30.18
C THR A 43 -25.45 27.52 -30.61
N GLY A 44 -24.98 27.64 -31.85
CA GLY A 44 -24.34 28.83 -32.42
C GLY A 44 -25.25 30.03 -32.65
N ALA A 45 -24.65 31.21 -32.62
CA ALA A 45 -25.28 32.49 -32.93
C ALA A 45 -24.56 33.21 -34.08
N ILE A 46 -25.31 33.83 -34.99
CA ILE A 46 -24.81 34.53 -36.17
C ILE A 46 -24.99 36.03 -35.98
N ALA A 47 -23.88 36.79 -35.96
CA ALA A 47 -23.87 38.25 -35.84
C ALA A 47 -23.62 38.94 -37.19
N GLY A 48 -24.39 39.99 -37.50
CA GLY A 48 -24.24 40.80 -38.72
C GLY A 48 -24.41 42.29 -38.44
N ARG A 49 -23.48 43.12 -38.94
CA ARG A 49 -23.45 44.57 -38.70
C ARG A 49 -24.25 45.35 -39.75
N VAL A 50 -25.11 46.26 -39.31
CA VAL A 50 -25.97 47.11 -40.16
C VAL A 50 -25.86 48.58 -39.73
N GLU A 51 -25.79 49.49 -40.70
CA GLU A 51 -25.70 50.94 -40.47
C GLU A 51 -27.05 51.61 -40.82
N LEU A 52 -27.55 52.51 -39.96
CA LEU A 52 -28.90 53.09 -40.05
C LEU A 52 -28.90 54.62 -39.98
N PRO A 53 -29.70 55.31 -40.81
CA PRO A 53 -30.05 56.71 -40.59
C PRO A 53 -30.88 56.90 -39.31
N ALA A 54 -30.78 58.09 -38.70
CA ALA A 54 -31.51 58.44 -37.48
C ALA A 54 -33.04 58.31 -37.64
N GLY A 55 -33.67 57.51 -36.77
CA GLY A 55 -35.14 57.41 -36.66
C GLY A 55 -35.82 56.48 -37.67
N VAL A 56 -35.20 55.35 -38.02
CA VAL A 56 -35.77 54.34 -38.92
C VAL A 56 -35.68 52.94 -38.27
N ASP A 57 -36.82 52.25 -38.17
CA ASP A 57 -36.90 50.89 -37.60
C ASP A 57 -36.26 49.81 -38.50
N LEU A 58 -35.71 48.76 -37.89
CA LEU A 58 -35.17 47.61 -38.63
C LEU A 58 -36.28 46.62 -38.99
N GLN A 59 -36.51 46.43 -40.29
CA GLN A 59 -37.48 45.45 -40.81
C GLN A 59 -36.83 44.44 -41.74
N PHE A 60 -36.80 43.17 -41.33
CA PHE A 60 -36.36 42.06 -42.17
C PHE A 60 -37.59 41.32 -42.73
N ARG A 61 -37.96 41.59 -43.98
CA ARG A 61 -39.13 40.99 -44.63
C ARG A 61 -38.73 39.77 -45.49
N ARG A 62 -39.09 38.56 -45.03
CA ARG A 62 -38.94 37.27 -45.73
C ARG A 62 -37.52 36.86 -46.14
N ALA A 63 -36.61 36.76 -45.17
CA ALA A 63 -35.34 36.09 -45.35
C ALA A 63 -35.50 34.56 -45.25
N LEU A 64 -35.41 33.85 -46.38
CA LEU A 64 -35.58 32.38 -46.47
C LEU A 64 -34.48 31.56 -45.73
N ALA A 65 -33.44 32.20 -45.21
CA ALA A 65 -32.38 31.55 -44.44
C ALA A 65 -32.73 31.29 -42.96
N PHE A 66 -33.79 31.92 -42.43
CA PHE A 66 -34.13 31.92 -41.00
C PHE A 66 -35.57 31.48 -40.72
N SER A 67 -36.19 30.69 -41.61
CA SER A 67 -37.57 30.22 -41.44
C SER A 67 -37.65 28.89 -40.68
N GLY A 68 -37.52 28.97 -39.35
CA GLY A 68 -37.77 27.88 -38.41
C GLY A 68 -38.38 28.42 -37.10
N ALA A 69 -39.03 27.57 -36.32
CA ALA A 69 -39.39 27.91 -34.93
C ALA A 69 -38.16 27.75 -34.04
N GLY A 70 -38.02 28.59 -33.00
CA GLY A 70 -36.82 28.59 -32.14
C GLY A 70 -35.67 29.49 -32.58
N VAL A 71 -35.95 30.54 -33.38
CA VAL A 71 -34.97 31.54 -33.80
C VAL A 71 -35.30 32.92 -33.20
N GLU A 72 -34.57 33.30 -32.14
CA GLU A 72 -34.58 34.67 -31.61
C GLU A 72 -33.53 35.53 -32.33
N VAL A 73 -33.88 36.80 -32.61
CA VAL A 73 -32.99 37.80 -33.24
C VAL A 73 -32.98 39.09 -32.40
N TRP A 74 -31.81 39.63 -32.08
CA TRP A 74 -31.70 40.85 -31.25
C TRP A 74 -30.52 41.75 -31.64
N ILE A 75 -30.48 42.97 -31.10
CA ILE A 75 -29.32 43.87 -31.24
C ILE A 75 -28.35 43.64 -30.08
N GLU A 76 -27.11 43.29 -30.39
CA GLU A 76 -26.07 42.96 -29.40
C GLU A 76 -25.80 44.09 -28.40
N GLN A 77 -25.75 45.34 -28.89
CA GLN A 77 -25.51 46.53 -28.07
C GLN A 77 -26.75 47.02 -27.31
N LEU A 78 -27.93 46.43 -27.55
CA LEU A 78 -29.20 46.76 -26.91
C LEU A 78 -29.94 45.45 -26.59
N PRO A 79 -29.46 44.65 -25.60
CA PRO A 79 -29.87 43.25 -25.43
C PRO A 79 -31.38 43.05 -25.20
N ASP A 80 -32.05 44.05 -24.65
CA ASP A 80 -33.49 44.12 -24.39
C ASP A 80 -34.33 44.40 -25.66
N LYS A 81 -33.70 44.73 -26.79
CA LYS A 81 -34.36 44.93 -28.10
C LYS A 81 -34.27 43.66 -28.95
N ARG A 82 -35.18 42.72 -28.70
CA ARG A 82 -35.31 41.43 -29.39
C ARG A 82 -36.58 41.31 -30.24
N SER A 83 -36.54 40.45 -31.27
CA SER A 83 -37.67 40.04 -32.10
C SER A 83 -37.53 38.55 -32.44
N VAL A 84 -38.56 37.76 -32.13
CA VAL A 84 -38.83 36.48 -32.81
C VAL A 84 -39.61 36.74 -34.11
N CYS A 85 -39.81 35.71 -34.95
CA CYS A 85 -40.44 35.88 -36.26
C CYS A 85 -41.97 35.99 -36.18
N ASP A 86 -42.56 36.81 -37.04
CA ASP A 86 -44.02 36.88 -37.20
C ASP A 86 -44.57 35.70 -38.02
N ALA A 87 -45.89 35.50 -37.96
CA ALA A 87 -46.60 34.43 -38.67
C ALA A 87 -46.54 34.52 -40.21
N GLN A 88 -45.84 35.51 -40.77
CA GLN A 88 -45.66 35.74 -42.21
C GLN A 88 -44.17 35.76 -42.65
N GLY A 89 -43.25 35.50 -41.72
CA GLY A 89 -41.82 35.35 -41.94
C GLY A 89 -41.04 36.68 -41.93
N ASN A 90 -41.44 37.65 -41.11
CA ASN A 90 -40.73 38.91 -40.92
C ASN A 90 -40.28 39.12 -39.46
N TYR A 91 -39.30 39.99 -39.27
CA TYR A 91 -38.80 40.42 -37.96
C TYR A 91 -38.79 41.95 -37.91
N LEU A 92 -39.13 42.53 -36.75
CA LEU A 92 -39.27 43.97 -36.55
C LEU A 92 -38.65 44.38 -35.21
N ILE A 93 -37.60 45.21 -35.26
CA ILE A 93 -37.02 45.83 -34.05
C ILE A 93 -37.18 47.35 -34.21
N GLY A 94 -37.97 47.95 -33.32
CA GLY A 94 -38.36 49.36 -33.39
C GLY A 94 -37.93 50.19 -32.18
N ASP A 95 -38.10 51.51 -32.30
CA ASP A 95 -37.60 52.52 -31.35
C ASP A 95 -36.09 52.32 -31.08
N ILE A 96 -35.30 52.22 -32.14
CA ILE A 96 -33.83 52.12 -32.10
C ILE A 96 -33.23 53.54 -32.07
N PRO A 97 -32.34 53.87 -31.12
CA PRO A 97 -31.66 55.16 -31.09
C PRO A 97 -30.81 55.43 -32.36
N PRO A 98 -30.53 56.71 -32.69
CA PRO A 98 -29.57 57.03 -33.75
C PRO A 98 -28.13 56.65 -33.38
N ALA A 99 -27.57 55.64 -34.04
CA ALA A 99 -26.15 55.32 -34.01
C ALA A 99 -25.66 54.88 -35.40
N THR A 100 -24.36 55.02 -35.66
CA THR A 100 -23.79 54.73 -36.99
C THR A 100 -23.82 53.26 -37.36
N ALA A 101 -23.76 52.33 -36.41
CA ALA A 101 -23.89 50.91 -36.67
C ALA A 101 -24.39 50.10 -35.46
N TYR A 102 -25.10 49.00 -35.75
CA TYR A 102 -25.56 48.01 -34.79
C TYR A 102 -25.20 46.58 -35.26
N ASN A 103 -24.90 45.68 -34.33
CA ASN A 103 -24.75 44.25 -34.60
C ASN A 103 -26.07 43.54 -34.28
N VAL A 104 -26.60 42.80 -35.26
CA VAL A 104 -27.83 41.99 -35.12
C VAL A 104 -27.42 40.52 -35.01
N VAL A 105 -27.87 39.83 -33.96
CA VAL A 105 -27.47 38.47 -33.59
C VAL A 105 -28.68 37.53 -33.64
N ALA A 106 -28.52 36.30 -34.15
CA ALA A 106 -29.58 35.28 -34.23
C ALA A 106 -29.09 33.88 -33.81
N ARG A 107 -29.87 33.12 -33.02
CA ARG A 107 -29.45 31.81 -32.42
C ARG A 107 -30.41 30.64 -32.71
N TRP A 108 -29.89 29.41 -32.83
CA TRP A 108 -30.64 28.14 -32.99
C TRP A 108 -30.35 27.13 -31.87
N HIS A 109 -31.26 26.18 -31.62
CA HIS A 109 -31.20 25.20 -30.51
C HIS A 109 -31.65 23.77 -30.91
N ASP A 110 -30.78 22.96 -31.53
CA ASP A 110 -30.82 21.47 -31.49
C ASP A 110 -29.52 20.88 -32.09
N GLN A 111 -28.96 19.78 -31.54
CA GLN A 111 -27.63 19.22 -31.91
C GLN A 111 -27.47 17.71 -31.61
N THR A 112 -27.08 16.88 -32.60
CA THR A 112 -26.67 15.48 -32.41
C THR A 112 -25.58 15.04 -33.42
N LEU A 113 -24.72 14.07 -33.02
CA LEU A 113 -23.78 13.22 -33.82
C LEU A 113 -22.24 13.60 -33.90
N ASP A 114 -21.34 12.82 -34.56
CA ASP A 114 -19.86 12.69 -34.23
C ASP A 114 -18.81 12.36 -35.38
N ARG A 115 -17.57 12.97 -35.38
CA ARG A 115 -16.14 12.50 -35.71
C ARG A 115 -15.22 12.67 -37.01
N THR A 116 -13.90 12.33 -36.83
CA THR A 116 -12.61 12.05 -37.60
C THR A 116 -12.07 12.74 -38.91
N TYR A 117 -10.71 12.94 -39.05
CA TYR A 117 -9.71 12.13 -39.87
C TYR A 117 -8.20 12.62 -39.93
N ILE A 118 -7.21 11.70 -40.14
CA ILE A 118 -5.78 11.81 -40.67
C ILE A 118 -4.54 11.98 -39.70
N GLN A 119 -3.31 11.62 -40.14
CA GLN A 119 -2.05 11.35 -39.36
C GLN A 119 -0.71 12.02 -39.83
N ARG A 120 0.35 11.91 -38.98
CA ARG A 120 1.82 11.62 -39.23
C ARG A 120 2.87 12.67 -39.72
N GLY A 121 3.87 12.97 -38.85
CA GLY A 121 5.31 12.59 -38.97
C GLY A 121 6.38 13.50 -39.66
N SER A 122 7.61 13.61 -39.07
CA SER A 122 8.94 13.93 -39.70
C SER A 122 10.13 13.85 -38.69
N SER A 123 11.41 14.01 -39.12
CA SER A 123 12.66 13.67 -38.35
C SER A 123 13.92 14.53 -38.74
N VAL A 124 15.18 14.04 -38.50
CA VAL A 124 16.55 14.60 -38.83
C VAL A 124 17.12 15.61 -37.81
N GLU A 125 18.39 15.64 -37.33
CA GLU A 125 19.60 14.74 -37.23
C GLU A 125 20.37 15.09 -35.90
N VAL A 126 21.44 14.49 -35.31
CA VAL A 126 22.79 13.92 -35.68
C VAL A 126 23.80 15.00 -36.21
N VAL A 127 25.13 15.07 -35.99
CA VAL A 127 26.30 14.29 -35.45
C VAL A 127 27.21 15.25 -34.60
N ALA A 128 28.42 15.07 -34.03
CA ALA A 128 29.53 14.08 -33.84
C ALA A 128 30.39 14.56 -32.60
N GLY A 129 31.53 14.02 -32.13
CA GLY A 129 32.42 12.87 -32.42
C GLY A 129 33.73 12.94 -31.58
N GLN A 130 34.28 11.84 -31.05
CA GLN A 130 35.56 11.16 -31.44
C GLN A 130 36.91 11.85 -31.08
N THR A 131 38.04 11.17 -30.83
CA THR A 131 38.51 9.82 -31.25
C THR A 131 39.20 8.99 -30.14
N SER A 132 39.30 7.67 -30.37
CA SER A 132 40.35 6.78 -29.82
C SER A 132 41.22 6.21 -30.96
N PRO A 133 42.32 5.49 -30.68
CA PRO A 133 42.29 4.06 -31.03
C PRO A 133 43.05 3.12 -30.06
N ALA A 134 42.75 1.82 -30.14
CA ALA A 134 43.20 0.77 -29.21
C ALA A 134 44.52 0.07 -29.58
N ALA A 135 45.15 -0.62 -28.60
CA ALA A 135 45.53 -2.04 -28.72
C ALA A 135 46.15 -2.68 -27.43
N VAL A 136 45.54 -3.77 -26.97
CA VAL A 136 46.13 -5.02 -26.40
C VAL A 136 47.30 -4.95 -25.38
N THR A 137 46.94 -5.14 -24.11
CA THR A 137 47.58 -6.04 -23.10
C THR A 137 49.11 -6.06 -22.92
N ARG A 138 49.62 -5.26 -21.96
CA ARG A 138 50.73 -5.63 -21.05
C ARG A 138 50.68 -4.83 -19.75
N LEU A 139 51.34 -5.31 -18.70
CA LEU A 139 51.53 -4.62 -17.42
C LEU A 139 52.67 -3.57 -17.50
N GLU A 140 52.70 -2.70 -16.48
CA GLU A 140 53.79 -1.74 -16.14
C GLU A 140 53.89 -0.46 -17.00
N PRO A 141 54.51 0.64 -16.50
CA PRO A 141 55.25 0.80 -15.23
C PRO A 141 54.66 1.83 -14.24
N GLY A 142 54.99 1.70 -12.94
CA GLY A 142 54.64 2.70 -11.92
C GLY A 142 55.06 2.34 -10.50
N GLU A 143 54.97 1.06 -10.11
CA GLU A 143 55.34 0.59 -8.78
C GLU A 143 56.80 0.10 -8.71
N ASN A 144 57.42 0.27 -7.54
CA ASN A 144 58.82 -0.10 -7.30
C ASN A 144 59.00 -1.61 -7.22
N ARG A 145 59.71 -2.20 -8.17
CA ARG A 145 60.05 -3.62 -8.20
C ARG A 145 61.44 -3.92 -7.66
N LEU A 146 61.51 -4.95 -6.84
CA LEU A 146 62.74 -5.55 -6.36
C LEU A 146 62.73 -7.04 -6.73
N THR A 147 63.75 -7.51 -7.46
CA THR A 147 63.88 -8.92 -7.84
C THR A 147 65.27 -9.46 -7.53
N ALA A 148 65.34 -10.47 -6.66
CA ALA A 148 66.55 -11.25 -6.43
C ALA A 148 66.45 -12.57 -7.21
N THR A 149 67.50 -12.92 -7.97
CA THR A 149 67.65 -14.24 -8.61
C THR A 149 68.89 -14.94 -8.10
N VAL A 150 68.68 -16.09 -7.46
CA VAL A 150 69.73 -17.03 -7.07
C VAL A 150 69.95 -18.00 -8.21
N ARG A 151 71.21 -18.33 -8.51
CA ARG A 151 71.58 -19.33 -9.50
C ARG A 151 72.47 -20.42 -8.91
N ASP A 152 72.28 -21.64 -9.41
CA ASP A 152 73.11 -22.79 -9.07
C ASP A 152 74.43 -22.78 -9.87
N LEU A 153 75.26 -23.81 -9.63
CA LEU A 153 76.53 -24.05 -10.33
C LEU A 153 76.40 -24.21 -11.86
N PHE A 154 75.20 -24.33 -12.40
CA PHE A 154 74.89 -24.50 -13.83
C PHE A 154 74.12 -23.31 -14.41
N GLY A 155 73.90 -22.25 -13.63
CA GLY A 155 73.20 -21.03 -14.03
C GLY A 155 71.67 -21.11 -13.95
N ASN A 156 71.09 -22.21 -13.46
CA ASN A 156 69.64 -22.37 -13.35
C ASN A 156 69.08 -21.60 -12.14
N PRO A 157 67.83 -21.07 -12.20
CA PRO A 157 67.22 -20.39 -11.06
C PRO A 157 66.97 -21.35 -9.88
N VAL A 158 67.44 -20.99 -8.68
CA VAL A 158 67.21 -21.76 -7.45
C VAL A 158 65.92 -21.26 -6.78
N THR A 159 64.83 -21.99 -6.98
CA THR A 159 63.49 -21.65 -6.48
C THR A 159 63.28 -21.89 -4.98
N SER A 160 64.22 -22.56 -4.30
CA SER A 160 64.15 -22.92 -2.88
C SER A 160 64.84 -21.93 -1.94
N ALA A 161 65.51 -20.90 -2.45
CA ALA A 161 66.16 -19.88 -1.63
C ALA A 161 65.13 -18.91 -1.02
N ARG A 162 65.12 -18.77 0.31
CA ARG A 162 64.27 -17.81 1.02
C ARG A 162 65.06 -16.54 1.36
N PHE A 163 64.45 -15.38 1.08
CA PHE A 163 64.97 -14.06 1.42
C PHE A 163 64.07 -13.36 2.42
N SER A 164 64.70 -12.62 3.33
CA SER A 164 64.03 -11.69 4.24
C SER A 164 64.43 -10.27 3.83
N VAL A 165 63.44 -9.45 3.47
CA VAL A 165 63.59 -8.03 3.10
C VAL A 165 62.83 -7.21 4.14
N TRP A 166 63.52 -6.29 4.81
CA TRP A 166 62.91 -5.42 5.83
C TRP A 166 63.17 -3.95 5.51
N GLY A 167 62.08 -3.17 5.44
CA GLY A 167 62.08 -1.74 5.17
C GLY A 167 62.21 -1.39 3.69
N ILE A 168 61.10 -0.97 3.09
CA ILE A 168 61.07 -0.10 1.90
C ILE A 168 59.99 0.95 2.20
N SER A 169 60.42 2.14 2.63
CA SER A 169 59.51 3.20 3.09
C SER A 169 60.02 4.58 2.66
N GLY A 170 59.34 5.20 1.70
CA GLY A 170 59.64 6.54 1.21
C GLY A 170 59.63 6.64 -0.32
N THR A 171 59.18 7.78 -0.83
CA THR A 171 59.21 8.12 -2.27
C THR A 171 60.49 8.88 -2.67
N THR A 172 61.39 9.15 -1.73
CA THR A 172 62.62 9.94 -1.94
C THR A 172 63.91 9.29 -1.43
N ASP A 173 63.84 8.40 -0.44
CA ASP A 173 64.99 7.69 0.14
C ASP A 173 64.71 6.18 0.20
N LEU A 174 65.62 5.37 -0.34
CA LEU A 174 65.64 3.92 -0.18
C LEU A 174 66.66 3.53 0.90
N GLN A 175 66.16 3.14 2.07
CA GLN A 175 66.90 2.43 3.10
C GLN A 175 66.17 1.13 3.45
N GLY A 176 66.90 0.02 3.44
CA GLY A 176 66.40 -1.31 3.73
C GLY A 176 67.55 -2.27 4.01
N ARG A 177 67.31 -3.24 4.90
CA ARG A 177 68.32 -4.23 5.34
C ARG A 177 67.95 -5.60 4.81
N PHE A 178 68.95 -6.29 4.26
CA PHE A 178 68.82 -7.65 3.73
C PHE A 178 69.57 -8.62 4.62
N THR A 179 68.93 -9.75 4.96
CA THR A 179 69.60 -10.85 5.66
C THR A 179 69.08 -12.19 5.17
N THR A 180 69.99 -13.08 4.77
CA THR A 180 69.71 -14.46 4.33
C THR A 180 69.98 -15.43 5.49
N PRO A 181 68.96 -16.15 6.02
CA PRO A 181 69.16 -17.03 7.17
C PRO A 181 70.08 -18.23 6.87
N GLU A 182 69.95 -18.84 5.70
CA GLU A 182 70.80 -19.93 5.21
C GLU A 182 70.74 -20.01 3.68
N LEU A 183 71.89 -20.13 3.01
CA LEU A 183 71.97 -20.44 1.57
C LEU A 183 72.54 -21.86 1.39
N PRO A 184 71.94 -22.70 0.52
CA PRO A 184 72.49 -24.01 0.20
C PRO A 184 73.92 -23.93 -0.36
N LYS A 185 74.80 -24.88 -0.01
CA LYS A 185 76.21 -24.94 -0.49
C LYS A 185 76.38 -25.02 -2.02
N SER A 186 75.29 -25.14 -2.79
CA SER A 186 75.24 -25.13 -4.25
C SER A 186 75.09 -23.73 -4.88
N VAL A 187 74.87 -22.68 -4.09
CA VAL A 187 74.75 -21.29 -4.56
C VAL A 187 76.13 -20.64 -4.68
N LYS A 188 76.44 -20.03 -5.84
CA LYS A 188 77.73 -19.35 -6.07
C LYS A 188 77.67 -17.88 -6.44
N SER A 189 76.53 -17.37 -6.88
CA SER A 189 76.27 -15.93 -6.97
C SER A 189 74.79 -15.63 -6.70
N VAL A 190 74.54 -14.40 -6.24
CA VAL A 190 73.20 -13.83 -6.10
C VAL A 190 73.13 -12.59 -6.98
N THR A 191 72.20 -12.56 -7.93
CA THR A 191 71.90 -11.37 -8.72
C THR A 191 70.76 -10.61 -8.04
N ILE A 192 70.93 -9.31 -7.83
CA ILE A 192 69.88 -8.41 -7.32
C ILE A 192 69.62 -7.34 -8.39
N THR A 193 68.35 -7.16 -8.74
CA THR A 193 67.87 -6.13 -9.67
C THR A 193 66.82 -5.26 -8.97
N ILE A 194 66.92 -3.94 -9.11
CA ILE A 194 66.05 -2.94 -8.48
C ILE A 194 65.55 -1.97 -9.56
N GLU A 195 64.24 -1.82 -9.67
CA GLU A 195 63.54 -1.04 -10.69
C GLU A 195 62.51 -0.14 -9.99
N ALA A 196 62.91 1.07 -9.61
CA ALA A 196 62.08 2.02 -8.87
C ALA A 196 61.64 3.20 -9.76
N GLY A 197 60.38 3.62 -9.62
CA GLY A 197 59.81 4.75 -10.36
C GLY A 197 60.60 6.04 -10.12
N GLY A 198 61.14 6.63 -11.18
CA GLY A 198 61.99 7.83 -11.12
C GLY A 198 63.50 7.56 -11.04
N PHE A 199 63.95 6.32 -10.83
CA PHE A 199 65.36 5.95 -10.75
C PHE A 199 65.76 5.03 -11.93
N THR A 200 67.05 5.03 -12.30
CA THR A 200 67.54 4.11 -13.35
C THR A 200 67.63 2.69 -12.80
N PRO A 201 67.12 1.66 -13.51
CA PRO A 201 67.30 0.27 -13.15
C PRO A 201 68.74 -0.09 -12.76
N PHE A 202 68.90 -0.70 -11.59
CA PHE A 202 70.18 -1.15 -11.06
C PHE A 202 70.21 -2.68 -11.02
N ARG A 203 71.32 -3.27 -11.46
CA ARG A 203 71.55 -4.72 -11.36
C ARG A 203 72.99 -4.98 -10.94
N ALA A 204 73.16 -5.79 -9.89
CA ALA A 204 74.47 -6.26 -9.44
C ALA A 204 74.47 -7.78 -9.28
N GLU A 205 75.61 -8.41 -9.58
CA GLU A 205 75.87 -9.81 -9.28
C GLU A 205 76.91 -9.90 -8.16
N ILE A 206 76.55 -10.55 -7.06
CA ILE A 206 77.37 -10.68 -5.85
C ILE A 206 77.90 -12.11 -5.81
N PRO A 207 79.23 -12.34 -5.92
CA PRO A 207 79.81 -13.68 -5.80
C PRO A 207 79.79 -14.16 -4.35
N VAL A 208 79.37 -15.41 -4.13
CA VAL A 208 79.34 -16.06 -2.81
C VAL A 208 80.63 -16.86 -2.64
N PHE A 209 81.46 -16.49 -1.67
CA PHE A 209 82.71 -17.18 -1.37
C PHE A 209 82.45 -18.45 -0.56
N THR A 210 83.05 -19.56 -0.98
CA THR A 210 82.82 -20.89 -0.40
C THR A 210 83.80 -21.18 0.74
N GLY A 211 83.33 -21.02 1.98
CA GLY A 211 83.95 -21.53 3.21
C GLY A 211 82.95 -22.38 4.00
N ASP A 212 83.41 -23.16 4.99
CA ASP A 212 82.58 -24.17 5.65
C ASP A 212 81.65 -23.67 6.77
N LEU A 213 81.52 -22.35 6.94
CA LEU A 213 80.50 -21.70 7.76
C LEU A 213 79.63 -20.80 6.86
N GLY A 214 78.30 -20.85 7.04
CA GLY A 214 77.34 -20.22 6.14
C GLY A 214 77.43 -18.68 6.12
N PRO A 215 77.36 -18.03 4.94
CA PRO A 215 77.52 -16.58 4.84
C PRO A 215 76.24 -15.83 5.25
N ALA A 216 76.31 -15.09 6.36
CA ALA A 216 75.35 -14.04 6.67
C ALA A 216 75.70 -12.78 5.86
N LEU A 217 75.07 -12.61 4.70
CA LEU A 217 75.24 -11.42 3.86
C LEU A 217 74.30 -10.31 4.36
N ASP A 218 74.88 -9.18 4.77
CA ASP A 218 74.16 -7.99 5.25
C ASP A 218 74.41 -6.84 4.27
N ILE A 219 73.34 -6.34 3.63
CA ILE A 219 73.39 -5.30 2.60
C ILE A 219 72.56 -4.11 3.08
N ASN A 220 73.18 -2.93 3.12
CA ASN A 220 72.49 -1.66 3.35
C ASN A 220 72.57 -0.78 2.11
N LEU A 221 71.40 -0.43 1.59
CA LEU A 221 71.22 0.65 0.63
C LEU A 221 71.15 1.98 1.39
N ALA A 222 71.80 3.00 0.85
CA ALA A 222 71.65 4.39 1.26
C ALA A 222 71.48 5.23 0.00
N THR A 223 70.70 6.30 0.07
CA THR A 223 70.44 7.21 -1.07
C THR A 223 71.18 8.52 -0.85
N ALA A 224 71.54 9.23 -1.93
CA ALA A 224 72.08 10.59 -1.86
C ALA A 224 70.94 11.61 -1.99
N GLN A 225 71.02 12.73 -1.25
CA GLN A 225 69.95 13.75 -1.19
C GLN A 225 69.65 14.48 -2.52
N ASP A 226 70.42 14.22 -3.58
CA ASP A 226 70.25 14.75 -4.94
C ASP A 226 69.72 13.70 -5.95
N GLY A 227 69.30 12.52 -5.48
CA GLY A 227 68.66 11.49 -6.29
C GLY A 227 69.58 10.70 -7.22
N ARG A 228 70.91 10.77 -7.01
CA ARG A 228 71.91 10.06 -7.84
C ARG A 228 72.40 8.77 -7.18
N LYS A 229 72.80 7.80 -8.02
CA LYS A 229 73.18 6.44 -7.57
C LYS A 229 74.33 6.49 -6.57
N THR A 230 74.21 5.66 -5.55
CA THR A 230 75.06 5.64 -4.35
C THR A 230 75.72 4.24 -4.24
N PRO A 231 76.98 4.11 -3.79
CA PRO A 231 77.70 2.83 -3.86
C PRO A 231 77.13 1.77 -2.90
N LEU A 232 77.08 0.52 -3.37
CA LEU A 232 76.66 -0.62 -2.54
C LEU A 232 77.78 -0.97 -1.54
N VAL A 233 77.45 -1.03 -0.25
CA VAL A 233 78.39 -1.36 0.82
C VAL A 233 78.25 -2.83 1.20
N LEU A 234 79.24 -3.66 0.88
CA LEU A 234 79.28 -5.08 1.21
C LEU A 234 80.32 -5.34 2.31
N PHE A 235 79.88 -5.98 3.39
CA PHE A 235 80.69 -6.37 4.54
C PHE A 235 80.59 -7.89 4.76
N ASN A 236 81.71 -8.55 5.09
CA ASN A 236 81.79 -10.01 5.19
C ASN A 236 82.56 -10.48 6.44
N PRO A 237 81.86 -10.78 7.56
CA PRO A 237 82.44 -11.35 8.77
C PRO A 237 82.37 -12.89 8.77
N VAL A 238 83.49 -13.56 9.06
CA VAL A 238 83.64 -15.02 8.85
C VAL A 238 83.25 -15.88 10.08
N ALA A 239 83.07 -15.28 11.26
CA ALA A 239 82.57 -15.98 12.46
C ALA A 239 81.88 -15.01 13.44
N THR A 240 80.85 -15.49 14.14
CA THR A 240 80.09 -14.73 15.17
C THR A 240 80.42 -15.15 16.60
N ASN A 241 81.26 -16.17 16.79
CA ASN A 241 81.64 -16.71 18.10
C ASN A 241 83.12 -17.11 18.07
N ILE A 242 83.96 -16.51 18.91
CA ILE A 242 85.44 -16.62 18.84
C ILE A 242 86.08 -16.78 20.23
N ALA A 243 87.31 -17.27 20.28
CA ALA A 243 88.07 -17.36 21.54
C ALA A 243 88.63 -15.99 21.96
N PRO A 244 88.80 -15.69 23.27
CA PRO A 244 89.40 -14.44 23.73
C PRO A 244 90.78 -14.18 23.12
N GLY A 245 91.08 -12.94 22.77
CA GLY A 245 92.33 -12.53 22.12
C GLY A 245 92.48 -12.89 20.63
N SER A 246 91.50 -13.58 20.02
CA SER A 246 91.55 -13.94 18.58
C SER A 246 91.53 -12.71 17.68
N GLN A 247 92.30 -12.73 16.59
CA GLN A 247 92.23 -11.71 15.53
C GLN A 247 91.23 -12.13 14.45
N LEU A 248 90.38 -11.19 14.03
CA LEU A 248 89.49 -11.28 12.88
C LEU A 248 89.85 -10.18 11.89
N ASP A 249 90.27 -10.56 10.68
CA ASP A 249 90.55 -9.62 9.59
C ASP A 249 89.27 -9.37 8.78
N MET A 250 88.98 -8.10 8.51
CA MET A 250 87.72 -7.63 7.95
C MET A 250 87.94 -6.82 6.67
N THR A 251 87.07 -7.01 5.67
CA THR A 251 87.15 -6.35 4.36
C THR A 251 85.82 -5.72 3.95
N LEU A 252 85.91 -4.57 3.28
CA LEU A 252 84.80 -3.77 2.77
C LEU A 252 84.84 -3.72 1.25
N SER A 253 83.86 -4.32 0.57
CA SER A 253 83.69 -4.16 -0.88
C SER A 253 82.67 -3.07 -1.15
N LEU A 254 83.12 -1.97 -1.77
CA LEU A 254 82.22 -0.98 -2.35
C LEU A 254 82.07 -1.25 -3.85
N VAL A 255 80.82 -1.43 -4.31
CA VAL A 255 80.47 -1.57 -5.72
C VAL A 255 79.84 -0.27 -6.22
N ASP A 256 80.50 0.38 -7.18
CA ASP A 256 80.01 1.56 -7.88
C ASP A 256 79.74 1.20 -9.36
N PRO A 257 78.47 1.03 -9.76
CA PRO A 257 78.10 0.59 -11.10
C PRO A 257 78.26 1.69 -12.17
N ASP A 258 78.27 2.96 -11.77
CA ASP A 258 78.21 4.11 -12.69
C ASP A 258 79.53 4.91 -12.72
N GLN A 259 80.51 4.56 -11.86
CA GLN A 259 81.80 5.26 -11.70
C GLN A 259 81.63 6.73 -11.24
N LEU A 260 80.65 6.99 -10.37
CA LEU A 260 80.29 8.31 -9.88
C LEU A 260 80.78 8.63 -8.46
N LEU A 261 81.46 7.70 -7.79
CA LEU A 261 82.11 7.95 -6.50
C LEU A 261 83.09 9.14 -6.58
N PRO A 262 82.86 10.26 -5.84
CA PRO A 262 83.86 11.30 -5.73
C PRO A 262 85.12 10.75 -5.04
N THR A 263 86.30 11.19 -5.48
CA THR A 263 87.61 10.64 -5.08
C THR A 263 88.03 10.89 -3.62
N GLY A 264 87.10 11.38 -2.78
CA GLY A 264 87.27 11.56 -1.34
C GLY A 264 86.02 11.12 -0.58
N TYR A 265 85.90 9.81 -0.32
CA TYR A 265 84.98 9.24 0.67
C TYR A 265 85.79 8.70 1.85
N ASN A 266 85.26 8.86 3.06
CA ASN A 266 85.87 8.35 4.29
C ASN A 266 85.23 7.01 4.67
N VAL A 267 86.07 6.08 5.12
CA VAL A 267 85.66 4.84 5.78
C VAL A 267 86.14 4.91 7.22
N SER A 268 85.27 4.60 8.17
CA SER A 268 85.62 4.50 9.59
C SER A 268 85.05 3.22 10.21
N TRP A 269 85.79 2.70 11.19
CA TRP A 269 85.50 1.46 11.89
C TRP A 269 85.49 1.74 13.39
N THR A 270 84.53 1.17 14.12
CA THR A 270 84.45 1.23 15.58
C THR A 270 84.04 -0.12 16.14
N ALA A 271 84.37 -0.39 17.39
CA ALA A 271 83.87 -1.53 18.15
C ALA A 271 83.49 -1.09 19.57
N THR A 272 82.55 -1.79 20.20
CA THR A 272 82.15 -1.53 21.59
C THR A 272 83.07 -2.21 22.62
N ASP A 273 83.81 -3.24 22.21
CA ASP A 273 84.89 -3.87 22.98
C ASP A 273 85.90 -4.53 22.00
N GLY A 274 87.08 -4.92 22.49
CA GLY A 274 88.22 -5.41 21.70
C GLY A 274 89.01 -4.31 20.99
N LEU A 275 90.19 -4.66 20.48
CA LEU A 275 91.13 -3.68 19.89
C LEU A 275 91.00 -3.66 18.36
N LEU A 276 90.72 -2.49 17.79
CA LEU A 276 90.66 -2.28 16.34
C LEU A 276 91.98 -1.68 15.82
N ASP A 277 92.60 -2.34 14.86
CA ASP A 277 93.82 -1.90 14.17
C ASP A 277 93.46 -1.52 12.72
N VAL A 278 93.71 -0.26 12.37
CA VAL A 278 93.18 0.38 11.15
C VAL A 278 94.23 1.29 10.53
N ALA A 279 94.71 0.93 9.35
CA ALA A 279 95.49 1.86 8.53
C ALA A 279 94.57 2.96 7.97
N ALA A 280 95.04 4.22 8.01
CA ALA A 280 94.24 5.33 7.49
C ALA A 280 93.90 5.13 6.00
N SER A 281 92.63 5.38 5.66
CA SER A 281 92.00 5.26 4.32
C SER A 281 91.81 3.85 3.71
N THR A 282 92.08 2.75 4.42
CA THR A 282 91.90 1.39 3.84
C THR A 282 90.47 0.83 3.93
N ARG A 283 90.06 0.10 2.88
CA ARG A 283 88.84 -0.74 2.83
C ARG A 283 88.95 -2.03 3.67
N THR A 284 89.86 -2.07 4.63
CA THR A 284 90.20 -3.23 5.46
C THR A 284 90.56 -2.78 6.86
N ALA A 285 90.23 -3.60 7.85
CA ALA A 285 90.53 -3.40 9.26
C ALA A 285 90.72 -4.75 9.96
N ALA A 286 91.56 -4.81 11.00
CA ALA A 286 91.71 -5.99 11.83
C ALA A 286 91.14 -5.71 13.23
N TRP A 287 90.40 -6.65 13.81
CA TRP A 287 89.91 -6.54 15.18
C TRP A 287 90.41 -7.72 16.02
N ARG A 288 90.96 -7.44 17.20
CA ARG A 288 91.29 -8.44 18.21
C ARG A 288 90.19 -8.49 19.26
N ALA A 289 89.61 -9.67 19.45
CA ALA A 289 88.68 -9.93 20.54
C ALA A 289 89.32 -9.59 21.90
N PRO A 290 88.54 -9.07 22.87
CA PRO A 290 89.01 -8.85 24.23
C PRO A 290 89.54 -10.15 24.87
N ALA A 291 90.34 -10.00 25.93
CA ALA A 291 90.85 -11.13 26.72
C ALA A 291 89.82 -11.65 27.75
N GLU A 292 88.88 -10.81 28.15
CA GLU A 292 87.69 -11.19 28.94
C GLU A 292 86.57 -11.71 28.01
N PRO A 293 85.78 -12.71 28.44
CA PRO A 293 84.65 -13.22 27.68
C PRO A 293 83.43 -12.27 27.73
N GLY A 294 82.74 -12.08 26.61
CA GLY A 294 81.64 -11.11 26.49
C GLY A 294 81.03 -11.02 25.09
N LEU A 295 80.22 -9.98 24.86
CA LEU A 295 79.62 -9.65 23.56
C LEU A 295 80.17 -8.30 23.07
N ALA A 296 80.79 -8.29 21.89
CA ALA A 296 81.37 -7.10 21.28
C ALA A 296 80.71 -6.80 19.93
N THR A 297 80.26 -5.56 19.73
CA THR A 297 79.63 -5.12 18.47
C THR A 297 80.60 -4.25 17.67
N ILE A 298 80.88 -4.65 16.43
CA ILE A 298 81.70 -3.89 15.46
C ILE A 298 80.76 -3.13 14.52
N THR A 299 81.09 -1.88 14.20
CA THR A 299 80.36 -1.02 13.27
C THR A 299 81.30 -0.44 12.21
N VAL A 300 80.89 -0.49 10.94
CA VAL A 300 81.53 0.22 9.82
C VAL A 300 80.65 1.39 9.38
N SER A 301 81.28 2.51 9.02
CA SER A 301 80.61 3.69 8.47
C SER A 301 81.36 4.18 7.23
N VAL A 302 80.61 4.56 6.19
CA VAL A 302 81.14 5.13 4.95
C VAL A 302 80.43 6.45 4.70
N SER A 303 81.17 7.54 4.54
CA SER A 303 80.61 8.88 4.31
C SER A 303 81.36 9.65 3.22
N GLY A 304 80.61 10.35 2.38
CA GLY A 304 81.13 11.23 1.33
C GLY A 304 80.27 12.48 1.21
N ALA A 305 80.62 13.37 0.27
CA ALA A 305 79.78 14.52 -0.02
C ALA A 305 78.39 14.06 -0.49
N GLY A 306 77.35 14.37 0.30
CA GLY A 306 75.95 14.03 -0.01
C GLY A 306 75.44 12.67 0.47
N PHE A 307 76.27 11.80 1.07
CA PHE A 307 75.81 10.48 1.56
C PHE A 307 76.53 9.99 2.83
N THR A 308 75.85 9.15 3.62
CA THR A 308 76.44 8.38 4.73
C THR A 308 75.68 7.06 4.91
N SER A 309 76.41 5.96 5.00
CA SER A 309 75.89 4.61 5.27
C SER A 309 76.63 3.97 6.44
N ARG A 310 75.95 3.11 7.21
CA ARG A 310 76.52 2.38 8.35
C ARG A 310 76.01 0.94 8.38
N SER A 311 76.79 0.01 8.91
CA SER A 311 76.38 -1.37 9.21
C SER A 311 77.12 -1.90 10.44
N SER A 312 76.53 -2.84 11.18
CA SER A 312 77.07 -3.32 12.47
C SER A 312 76.70 -4.77 12.80
N ILE A 313 77.64 -5.53 13.38
CA ILE A 313 77.47 -6.93 13.80
C ILE A 313 77.94 -7.16 15.25
N GLY A 314 77.21 -7.99 16.00
CA GLY A 314 77.61 -8.48 17.33
C GLY A 314 78.35 -9.82 17.26
N ILE A 315 79.40 -9.96 18.08
CA ILE A 315 80.30 -11.11 18.14
C ILE A 315 80.44 -11.57 19.60
N THR A 316 80.27 -12.87 19.85
CA THR A 316 80.45 -13.46 21.18
C THR A 316 81.88 -13.97 21.37
N VAL A 317 82.42 -13.85 22.59
CA VAL A 317 83.81 -14.14 22.93
C VAL A 317 83.88 -15.03 24.17
N GLY A 318 84.49 -16.22 24.06
CA GLY A 318 84.89 -17.09 25.17
C GLY A 318 83.77 -17.75 26.00
N GLY A 319 83.58 -19.07 25.82
CA GLY A 319 82.58 -19.85 26.58
C GLY A 319 83.12 -20.59 27.82
N SER A 320 82.20 -20.85 28.76
CA SER A 320 82.31 -21.66 29.99
C SER A 320 82.98 -21.05 31.24
N TYR A 321 82.39 -21.32 32.41
CA TYR A 321 82.84 -20.91 33.74
C TYR A 321 82.44 -21.99 34.78
N GLN A 322 83.13 -22.06 35.93
CA GLN A 322 82.74 -22.95 37.04
C GLN A 322 81.51 -22.41 37.78
N VAL A 323 80.53 -23.25 38.16
CA VAL A 323 79.21 -22.74 38.54
C VAL A 323 78.67 -23.23 39.88
N ASN A 324 78.40 -22.26 40.76
CA ASN A 324 77.46 -22.43 41.88
C ASN A 324 76.08 -22.77 41.33
N THR A 325 75.47 -23.87 41.78
CA THR A 325 74.12 -24.28 41.38
C THR A 325 73.12 -23.13 41.54
N ARG A 326 72.62 -22.59 40.42
CA ARG A 326 71.67 -21.48 40.38
C ARG A 326 70.75 -21.59 39.17
N ILE A 327 69.53 -21.12 39.34
CA ILE A 327 68.61 -20.84 38.24
C ILE A 327 68.99 -19.46 37.68
N THR A 328 68.92 -19.29 36.36
CA THR A 328 69.20 -18.00 35.68
C THR A 328 67.99 -17.47 34.93
N SER A 329 67.09 -18.34 34.47
CA SER A 329 65.76 -17.98 34.01
C SER A 329 64.84 -19.21 33.97
N PHE A 330 63.55 -19.00 33.78
CA PHE A 330 62.63 -20.03 33.35
C PHE A 330 61.74 -19.46 32.25
N SER A 331 61.30 -20.31 31.32
CA SER A 331 60.45 -19.91 30.21
C SER A 331 59.48 -21.02 29.81
N PRO A 332 58.20 -20.71 29.56
CA PRO A 332 57.58 -19.40 29.77
C PRO A 332 57.45 -19.05 31.27
N LEU A 333 57.26 -17.76 31.59
CA LEU A 333 56.99 -17.29 32.96
C LEU A 333 55.58 -17.66 33.44
N SER A 334 54.70 -18.02 32.50
CA SER A 334 53.33 -18.47 32.72
C SER A 334 52.99 -19.61 31.76
N ALA A 335 52.30 -20.65 32.22
CA ALA A 335 51.89 -21.77 31.37
C ALA A 335 50.66 -22.51 31.95
N ALA A 336 49.89 -23.16 31.09
CA ALA A 336 48.75 -23.99 31.47
C ALA A 336 49.18 -25.40 31.92
N ALA A 337 48.32 -26.09 32.67
CA ALA A 337 48.56 -27.49 33.07
C ALA A 337 48.80 -28.39 31.84
N GLY A 338 49.81 -29.25 31.91
CA GLY A 338 50.27 -30.08 30.79
C GLY A 338 51.32 -29.42 29.87
N GLN A 339 51.52 -28.10 29.93
CA GLN A 339 52.62 -27.44 29.22
C GLN A 339 53.96 -27.68 29.93
N THR A 340 55.05 -27.64 29.15
CA THR A 340 56.42 -27.83 29.65
C THR A 340 57.13 -26.49 29.88
N VAL A 341 57.54 -26.23 31.12
CA VAL A 341 58.36 -25.08 31.49
C VAL A 341 59.83 -25.51 31.45
N THR A 342 60.65 -24.71 30.76
CA THR A 342 62.10 -24.91 30.65
C THR A 342 62.81 -23.98 31.64
N ILE A 343 63.35 -24.56 32.71
CA ILE A 343 64.14 -23.86 33.72
C ILE A 343 65.61 -23.91 33.26
N ARG A 344 66.17 -22.75 32.97
CA ARG A 344 67.58 -22.58 32.63
C ARG A 344 68.37 -22.16 33.85
N GLY A 345 69.57 -22.68 33.94
CA GLY A 345 70.49 -22.38 35.02
C GLY A 345 71.80 -23.04 34.74
N TYR A 346 72.52 -23.34 35.81
CA TYR A 346 73.85 -23.91 35.72
C TYR A 346 74.19 -24.66 37.00
N GLY A 347 75.00 -25.71 36.89
CA GLY A 347 75.46 -26.49 38.03
C GLY A 347 74.41 -27.45 38.62
N PHE A 348 73.39 -27.81 37.84
CA PHE A 348 72.35 -28.77 38.24
C PHE A 348 72.85 -30.23 38.34
N GLY A 349 73.95 -30.56 37.64
CA GLY A 349 74.46 -31.93 37.51
C GLY A 349 73.79 -32.72 36.39
N ASN A 350 74.35 -33.87 36.02
CA ASN A 350 73.94 -34.63 34.83
C ASN A 350 72.84 -35.67 35.06
N THR A 351 72.35 -35.83 36.30
CA THR A 351 71.30 -36.79 36.67
C THR A 351 70.31 -36.15 37.64
N ALA A 352 69.03 -36.50 37.51
CA ALA A 352 67.91 -35.92 38.27
C ALA A 352 67.59 -36.67 39.59
N GLU A 353 68.52 -37.45 40.13
CA GLU A 353 68.24 -38.34 41.26
C GLU A 353 67.85 -37.55 42.52
N ALA A 354 66.66 -37.85 43.05
CA ALA A 354 66.00 -37.12 44.15
C ALA A 354 65.73 -35.62 43.89
N ALA A 355 65.69 -35.16 42.64
CA ALA A 355 65.26 -33.81 42.29
C ALA A 355 63.74 -33.67 42.14
N ARG A 356 63.18 -32.49 42.46
CA ARG A 356 61.75 -32.16 42.30
C ARG A 356 61.59 -30.75 41.74
N VAL A 357 60.56 -30.51 40.94
CA VAL A 357 60.12 -29.17 40.52
C VAL A 357 58.71 -28.94 41.04
N LEU A 358 58.48 -27.83 41.75
CA LEU A 358 57.22 -27.48 42.39
C LEU A 358 56.65 -26.20 41.78
N PHE A 359 55.42 -26.26 41.27
CA PHE A 359 54.65 -25.13 40.77
C PHE A 359 53.59 -24.74 41.81
N GLY A 360 53.81 -23.65 42.55
CA GLY A 360 52.93 -23.27 43.66
C GLY A 360 52.84 -24.31 44.79
N GLY A 361 53.84 -25.19 44.90
CA GLY A 361 53.86 -26.34 45.82
C GLY A 361 53.44 -27.68 45.20
N ALA A 362 52.78 -27.70 44.04
CA ALA A 362 52.42 -28.94 43.34
C ALA A 362 53.60 -29.50 42.53
N ALA A 363 53.91 -30.79 42.70
CA ALA A 363 55.06 -31.42 42.04
C ALA A 363 54.79 -31.73 40.55
N GLY A 364 55.56 -31.09 39.66
CA GLY A 364 55.52 -31.33 38.22
C GLY A 364 56.37 -32.50 37.77
N ASN A 365 56.04 -33.10 36.63
CA ASN A 365 56.78 -34.24 36.08
C ASN A 365 58.00 -33.74 35.28
N ILE A 366 59.21 -34.19 35.64
CA ILE A 366 60.45 -33.80 34.96
C ILE A 366 60.58 -34.59 33.65
N SER A 367 60.51 -33.89 32.52
CA SER A 367 60.56 -34.48 31.16
C SER A 367 61.96 -34.43 30.53
N PHE A 368 62.87 -33.58 31.02
CA PHE A 368 64.27 -33.53 30.60
C PHE A 368 65.16 -32.94 31.70
N TRP A 369 66.43 -33.35 31.72
CA TRP A 369 67.44 -32.87 32.68
C TRP A 369 68.84 -32.82 32.07
N SER A 370 69.58 -31.76 32.36
CA SER A 370 71.01 -31.61 32.09
C SER A 370 71.67 -30.71 33.14
N SER A 371 72.99 -30.51 33.07
CA SER A 371 73.74 -29.60 33.94
C SER A 371 73.29 -28.13 33.90
N GLU A 372 72.53 -27.73 32.87
CA GLU A 372 72.14 -26.33 32.58
C GLU A 372 70.64 -26.14 32.26
N GLU A 373 69.88 -27.23 32.06
CA GLU A 373 68.49 -27.16 31.63
C GLU A 373 67.65 -28.27 32.27
N ILE A 374 66.55 -27.87 32.93
CA ILE A 374 65.52 -28.78 33.47
C ILE A 374 64.22 -28.47 32.74
N ARG A 375 63.52 -29.49 32.24
CA ARG A 375 62.16 -29.32 31.72
C ARG A 375 61.18 -30.05 32.63
N ALA A 376 60.14 -29.35 33.06
CA ALA A 376 59.09 -29.92 33.91
C ALA A 376 57.70 -29.55 33.39
N VAL A 377 56.80 -30.51 33.43
CA VAL A 377 55.40 -30.36 33.02
C VAL A 377 54.60 -29.80 34.20
N VAL A 378 53.85 -28.72 33.95
CA VAL A 378 52.96 -28.10 34.95
C VAL A 378 51.86 -29.10 35.33
N PRO A 379 51.73 -29.51 36.61
CA PRO A 379 50.77 -30.53 37.02
C PRO A 379 49.37 -29.93 37.21
N VAL A 380 48.33 -30.76 37.04
CA VAL A 380 46.91 -30.32 37.10
C VAL A 380 46.50 -29.62 38.41
N PRO A 381 46.99 -30.00 39.62
CA PRO A 381 46.69 -29.28 40.86
C PRO A 381 47.65 -28.10 41.17
N ALA A 382 48.38 -27.56 40.18
CA ALA A 382 49.22 -26.38 40.39
C ALA A 382 48.38 -25.10 40.57
N GLU A 383 48.91 -24.17 41.36
CA GLU A 383 48.38 -22.81 41.53
C GLU A 383 49.50 -21.79 41.31
N SER A 384 49.13 -20.55 40.97
CA SER A 384 50.09 -19.47 40.73
C SER A 384 50.85 -19.11 42.01
N GLY A 385 52.17 -19.13 41.96
CA GLY A 385 53.03 -18.98 43.15
C GLY A 385 54.51 -19.23 42.83
N PRO A 386 55.37 -19.44 43.84
CA PRO A 386 56.78 -19.66 43.61
C PRO A 386 57.03 -20.97 42.83
N LEU A 387 57.89 -20.89 41.82
CA LEU A 387 58.48 -22.03 41.14
C LEU A 387 59.76 -22.44 41.87
N LEU A 388 59.75 -23.63 42.48
CA LEU A 388 60.86 -24.14 43.27
C LEU A 388 61.49 -25.36 42.58
N VAL A 389 62.82 -25.46 42.64
CA VAL A 389 63.57 -26.66 42.26
C VAL A 389 64.32 -27.19 43.48
N GLU A 390 63.99 -28.40 43.91
CA GLU A 390 64.66 -29.09 45.00
C GLU A 390 65.71 -30.04 44.41
N ILE A 391 66.96 -29.94 44.87
CA ILE A 391 68.08 -30.79 44.44
C ILE A 391 68.84 -31.25 45.70
N GLY A 392 68.54 -32.48 46.14
CA GLY A 392 69.02 -32.98 47.44
C GLY A 392 68.55 -32.08 48.59
N ASN A 393 69.48 -31.62 49.43
CA ASN A 393 69.18 -30.75 50.58
C ASN A 393 69.12 -29.25 50.23
N LYS A 394 68.96 -28.87 48.96
CA LYS A 394 68.87 -27.46 48.52
C LYS A 394 67.56 -27.21 47.77
N THR A 395 66.79 -26.24 48.24
CA THR A 395 65.66 -25.66 47.49
C THR A 395 66.14 -24.38 46.82
N LEU A 396 65.85 -24.22 45.53
CA LEU A 396 66.19 -23.07 44.71
C LEU A 396 64.89 -22.45 44.20
N GLU A 397 64.63 -21.20 44.55
CA GLU A 397 63.51 -20.43 43.99
C GLU A 397 63.90 -19.85 42.64
N ALA A 398 63.09 -20.13 41.61
CA ALA A 398 63.26 -19.56 40.28
C ALA A 398 62.66 -18.15 40.18
N GLY A 399 61.60 -17.90 40.95
CA GLY A 399 60.72 -16.73 40.92
C GLY A 399 59.24 -17.15 40.95
N ASN A 400 58.33 -16.18 40.88
CA ASN A 400 56.89 -16.46 40.77
C ASN A 400 56.55 -16.93 39.35
N PHE A 401 55.85 -18.07 39.26
CA PHE A 401 55.28 -18.62 38.05
C PHE A 401 53.75 -18.54 38.09
N THR A 402 53.15 -18.05 36.99
CA THR A 402 51.69 -17.96 36.88
C THR A 402 51.15 -19.19 36.17
N VAL A 403 50.36 -20.01 36.88
CA VAL A 403 49.58 -21.07 36.25
C VAL A 403 48.46 -20.40 35.46
N ILE A 404 48.40 -20.67 34.16
CA ILE A 404 47.31 -20.18 33.32
C ILE A 404 46.14 -21.16 33.45
N ASP A 405 45.18 -20.79 34.29
CA ASP A 405 43.96 -21.54 34.64
C ASP A 405 42.89 -21.35 33.53
N TYR A 406 43.33 -21.56 32.28
CA TYR A 406 42.76 -21.21 30.96
C TYR A 406 42.43 -19.72 30.71
N GLU A 407 42.76 -19.25 29.50
CA GLU A 407 42.15 -18.06 28.89
C GLU A 407 41.14 -18.50 27.84
N ALA A 408 40.02 -17.78 27.74
CA ALA A 408 38.93 -18.05 26.82
C ALA A 408 38.32 -16.73 26.32
N THR A 409 38.16 -16.58 25.02
CA THR A 409 37.38 -15.51 24.39
C THR A 409 36.11 -16.07 23.77
N LEU A 410 35.00 -15.35 23.90
CA LEU A 410 33.71 -15.70 23.33
C LEU A 410 33.51 -14.94 22.01
N THR A 411 32.99 -15.61 20.97
CA THR A 411 32.62 -14.98 19.70
C THR A 411 31.50 -15.76 19.01
N PRO A 412 30.38 -15.11 18.60
CA PRO A 412 30.01 -13.72 18.87
C PRO A 412 29.66 -13.48 20.36
N LEU A 413 29.57 -12.21 20.77
CA LEU A 413 29.11 -11.80 22.12
C LEU A 413 27.59 -11.62 22.21
N TYR A 414 26.90 -11.64 21.07
CA TYR A 414 25.45 -11.57 20.95
C TYR A 414 24.98 -12.54 19.87
N GLY A 415 23.71 -12.92 19.86
CA GLY A 415 23.13 -13.74 18.81
C GLY A 415 21.79 -14.36 19.20
N PRO A 416 20.94 -14.70 18.21
CA PRO A 416 19.61 -15.22 18.48
C PRO A 416 19.64 -16.63 19.09
N PRO A 417 18.49 -17.12 19.59
CA PRO A 417 18.29 -18.55 19.83
C PRO A 417 18.84 -19.44 18.72
N GLU A 418 19.40 -20.60 19.10
CA GLU A 418 20.03 -21.58 18.19
C GLU A 418 21.32 -21.14 17.49
N ALA A 419 21.80 -19.91 17.71
CA ALA A 419 23.13 -19.47 17.29
C ALA A 419 24.24 -20.34 17.90
N VAL A 420 25.34 -20.51 17.15
CA VAL A 420 26.52 -21.27 17.60
C VAL A 420 27.61 -20.32 18.05
N VAL A 421 27.88 -20.31 19.36
CA VAL A 421 29.00 -19.57 19.93
C VAL A 421 30.29 -20.37 19.87
N THR A 422 31.36 -19.72 19.42
CA THR A 422 32.74 -20.20 19.53
C THR A 422 33.34 -19.67 20.83
N ILE A 423 33.94 -20.57 21.61
CA ILE A 423 34.83 -20.21 22.72
C ILE A 423 36.24 -20.63 22.30
N GLN A 424 37.10 -19.64 22.06
CA GLN A 424 38.46 -19.84 21.57
C GLN A 424 39.44 -19.63 22.74
N GLY A 425 40.43 -20.52 22.89
CA GLY A 425 41.34 -20.44 24.04
C GLY A 425 42.37 -21.56 24.06
N TYR A 426 42.79 -21.96 25.27
CA TYR A 426 43.72 -23.06 25.47
C TYR A 426 43.64 -23.66 26.88
N GLY A 427 43.85 -24.97 26.99
CA GLY A 427 43.84 -25.71 28.25
C GLY A 427 42.51 -26.41 28.57
N PHE A 428 41.59 -26.47 27.60
CA PHE A 428 40.28 -27.09 27.76
C PHE A 428 40.32 -28.63 27.88
N GLY A 429 41.43 -29.26 27.48
CA GLY A 429 41.54 -30.72 27.35
C GLY A 429 41.05 -31.23 25.99
N ASP A 430 41.60 -32.35 25.52
CA ASP A 430 41.32 -32.88 24.18
C ASP A 430 39.93 -33.53 24.06
N GLU A 431 39.34 -33.96 25.19
CA GLU A 431 37.95 -34.41 25.32
C GLU A 431 37.23 -33.59 26.41
N GLN A 432 35.88 -33.59 26.39
CA GLN A 432 35.08 -32.78 27.32
C GLN A 432 35.12 -33.27 28.78
N GLU A 433 35.31 -34.58 29.01
CA GLU A 433 35.50 -35.19 30.36
C GLU A 433 34.46 -34.79 31.44
N GLY A 434 33.22 -34.47 31.06
CA GLY A 434 32.17 -33.99 31.99
C GLY A 434 32.25 -32.50 32.34
N SER A 435 33.10 -31.74 31.66
CA SER A 435 33.11 -30.28 31.69
C SER A 435 31.84 -29.71 31.06
N LEU A 436 31.38 -28.55 31.54
CA LEU A 436 30.11 -27.93 31.12
C LEU A 436 30.33 -26.53 30.55
N VAL A 437 29.55 -26.19 29.52
CA VAL A 437 29.32 -24.80 29.10
C VAL A 437 27.96 -24.39 29.65
N THR A 438 27.90 -23.28 30.38
CA THR A 438 26.66 -22.78 30.98
C THR A 438 26.43 -21.32 30.60
N LEU A 439 25.17 -20.93 30.41
CA LEU A 439 24.75 -19.54 30.24
C LEU A 439 23.82 -19.21 31.41
N ARG A 440 24.19 -18.23 32.24
CA ARG A 440 23.48 -17.86 33.49
C ARG A 440 23.32 -19.03 34.48
N GLY A 441 24.11 -20.10 34.31
CA GLY A 441 24.06 -21.34 35.11
C GLY A 441 23.33 -22.50 34.42
N ASP A 442 22.51 -22.25 33.40
CA ASP A 442 21.83 -23.29 32.62
C ASP A 442 22.82 -23.93 31.62
N SER A 443 22.89 -25.26 31.57
CA SER A 443 23.80 -25.97 30.67
C SER A 443 23.33 -25.88 29.22
N ILE A 444 24.20 -25.44 28.32
CA ILE A 444 23.92 -25.37 26.88
C ILE A 444 24.64 -26.51 26.12
N PRO A 445 24.09 -27.02 25.00
CA PRO A 445 24.72 -28.10 24.24
C PRO A 445 26.08 -27.73 23.67
N VAL A 446 27.06 -28.63 23.83
CA VAL A 446 28.35 -28.58 23.12
C VAL A 446 28.19 -29.33 21.80
N LEU A 447 28.49 -28.66 20.69
CA LEU A 447 28.54 -29.26 19.36
C LEU A 447 29.93 -29.84 19.06
N LYS A 448 30.99 -29.24 19.61
CA LYS A 448 32.38 -29.64 19.38
C LYS A 448 33.28 -29.18 20.53
N TRP A 449 34.27 -30.00 20.85
CA TRP A 449 35.27 -29.73 21.88
C TRP A 449 36.66 -30.09 21.36
N THR A 450 37.64 -29.22 21.61
CA THR A 450 39.07 -29.50 21.52
C THR A 450 39.79 -28.72 22.63
N ASN A 451 41.07 -29.02 22.87
CA ASN A 451 41.89 -28.30 23.86
C ASN A 451 42.07 -26.80 23.57
N THR A 452 41.65 -26.30 22.40
CA THR A 452 41.75 -24.88 22.00
C THR A 452 40.47 -24.24 21.48
N LYS A 453 39.43 -25.02 21.13
CA LYS A 453 38.16 -24.48 20.63
C LYS A 453 36.98 -25.31 21.14
N ILE A 454 35.96 -24.62 21.65
CA ILE A 454 34.64 -25.19 21.94
C ILE A 454 33.63 -24.50 21.03
N GLU A 455 32.71 -25.27 20.43
CA GLU A 455 31.55 -24.74 19.70
C GLU A 455 30.30 -25.22 20.46
N ALA A 456 29.45 -24.29 20.90
CA ALA A 456 28.27 -24.57 21.71
C ALA A 456 27.04 -23.82 21.17
N GLN A 457 25.83 -24.35 21.38
CA GLN A 457 24.60 -23.81 20.81
C GLN A 457 23.69 -23.16 21.86
N ILE A 458 23.20 -21.95 21.58
CA ILE A 458 22.25 -21.24 22.45
C ILE A 458 20.86 -21.91 22.35
N LEU A 459 20.16 -22.08 23.47
CA LEU A 459 18.84 -22.72 23.49
C LEU A 459 17.71 -21.70 23.30
N ARG A 460 16.54 -22.12 22.77
CA ARG A 460 15.34 -21.26 22.69
C ARG A 460 14.81 -20.78 24.05
N SER A 461 15.18 -21.45 25.14
CA SER A 461 14.87 -21.04 26.52
C SER A 461 15.95 -20.15 27.17
N SER A 462 17.06 -19.87 26.47
CA SER A 462 18.16 -19.07 27.02
C SER A 462 17.79 -17.60 27.20
N HIS A 463 18.46 -16.98 28.18
CA HIS A 463 18.34 -15.57 28.52
C HIS A 463 19.74 -14.96 28.63
N SER A 464 19.86 -13.67 28.31
CA SER A 464 21.12 -12.93 28.34
C SER A 464 21.79 -12.95 29.72
N GLY A 465 23.12 -12.93 29.73
CA GLY A 465 23.95 -12.92 30.94
C GLY A 465 25.26 -13.68 30.76
N THR A 466 25.94 -13.97 31.87
CA THR A 466 27.29 -14.53 31.85
C THR A 466 27.33 -15.95 31.32
N LEU A 467 28.09 -16.16 30.24
CA LEU A 467 28.50 -17.48 29.78
C LEU A 467 29.75 -17.90 30.56
N ALA A 468 29.74 -19.13 31.07
CA ALA A 468 30.79 -19.66 31.93
C ALA A 468 31.17 -21.10 31.56
N LEU A 469 32.45 -21.43 31.77
CA LEU A 469 33.00 -22.76 31.60
C LEU A 469 33.19 -23.41 32.97
N THR A 470 32.74 -24.66 33.13
CA THR A 470 33.14 -25.53 34.26
C THR A 470 34.07 -26.60 33.73
N ILE A 471 35.38 -26.44 33.95
CA ILE A 471 36.39 -27.41 33.51
C ILE A 471 36.98 -28.12 34.73
N ARG A 472 36.95 -29.46 34.75
CA ARG A 472 37.43 -30.29 35.86
C ARG A 472 36.91 -29.85 37.24
N GLY A 473 35.66 -29.36 37.29
CA GLY A 473 35.00 -28.88 38.51
C GLY A 473 35.31 -27.42 38.90
N ARG A 474 36.14 -26.68 38.16
CA ARG A 474 36.36 -25.23 38.34
C ARG A 474 35.49 -24.43 37.37
N LEU A 475 34.50 -23.71 37.90
CA LEU A 475 33.67 -22.74 37.17
C LEU A 475 34.43 -21.40 37.02
N ARG A 476 34.51 -20.85 35.79
CA ARG A 476 34.90 -19.46 35.54
C ARG A 476 33.98 -18.81 34.49
N PRO A 477 33.56 -17.54 34.68
CA PRO A 477 33.06 -16.70 33.60
C PRO A 477 34.00 -16.65 32.40
N VAL A 478 33.44 -16.54 31.20
CA VAL A 478 34.16 -16.25 29.95
C VAL A 478 33.87 -14.81 29.53
N ALA A 479 32.60 -14.53 29.24
CA ALA A 479 32.07 -13.21 28.90
C ALA A 479 30.56 -13.20 29.13
N ASP A 480 29.93 -12.02 29.16
CA ASP A 480 28.47 -11.93 29.03
C ASP A 480 28.06 -12.17 27.58
N PHE A 481 26.93 -12.85 27.38
CA PHE A 481 26.32 -13.12 26.09
C PHE A 481 24.91 -12.52 26.05
N VAL A 482 24.58 -11.77 25.00
CA VAL A 482 23.24 -11.21 24.79
C VAL A 482 22.45 -12.08 23.82
N VAL A 483 21.38 -12.72 24.32
CA VAL A 483 20.46 -13.50 23.48
C VAL A 483 19.59 -12.52 22.70
N THR A 484 19.78 -12.44 21.39
CA THR A 484 19.07 -11.47 20.53
C THR A 484 17.57 -11.71 20.55
N ARG A 485 16.79 -10.64 20.71
CA ARG A 485 15.32 -10.64 20.65
C ARG A 485 14.80 -9.39 19.95
N ILE A 486 13.69 -9.54 19.24
CA ILE A 486 12.86 -8.44 18.74
C ILE A 486 11.73 -8.27 19.76
N ASP A 487 11.61 -7.09 20.36
CA ASP A 487 10.60 -6.79 21.37
C ASP A 487 9.40 -6.03 20.75
N SER A 488 9.64 -5.18 19.74
CA SER A 488 8.60 -4.55 18.93
C SER A 488 9.08 -4.17 17.54
N VAL A 489 8.15 -3.98 16.60
CA VAL A 489 8.39 -3.41 15.28
C VAL A 489 7.35 -2.32 15.06
N ASP A 490 7.75 -1.15 14.57
CA ASP A 490 6.87 0.00 14.34
C ASP A 490 6.91 0.41 12.86
N PRO A 491 5.77 0.51 12.15
CA PRO A 491 4.39 0.23 12.58
C PRO A 491 4.08 -1.26 12.84
N GLN A 492 3.40 -1.55 13.96
CA GLN A 492 3.14 -2.93 14.45
C GLN A 492 2.22 -3.82 13.58
N ARG A 493 1.57 -3.30 12.53
CA ARG A 493 0.57 -4.06 11.76
C ARG A 493 0.52 -3.76 10.26
N THR A 494 0.59 -2.50 9.87
CA THR A 494 0.42 -2.09 8.48
C THR A 494 1.50 -1.09 8.11
N THR A 495 2.36 -1.49 7.20
CA THR A 495 3.40 -0.66 6.58
C THR A 495 2.89 -0.23 5.21
N ARG A 496 2.86 1.07 4.93
CA ARG A 496 2.33 1.62 3.69
C ARG A 496 3.45 2.06 2.77
N ILE A 497 3.38 1.71 1.50
CA ILE A 497 4.40 2.08 0.52
C ILE A 497 3.71 2.75 -0.67
N THR A 498 4.27 3.88 -1.07
CA THR A 498 3.89 4.66 -2.26
C THR A 498 5.14 4.80 -3.15
N GLU A 499 5.01 4.77 -4.47
CA GLU A 499 6.18 4.92 -5.36
C GLU A 499 6.92 6.24 -5.09
N GLY A 500 8.25 6.16 -4.89
CA GLY A 500 9.08 7.31 -4.52
C GLY A 500 8.97 7.79 -3.05
N SER A 501 8.11 7.19 -2.23
CA SER A 501 8.06 7.41 -0.77
C SER A 501 8.10 6.06 -0.03
N PRO A 502 9.29 5.48 0.16
CA PRO A 502 9.45 4.17 0.77
C PRO A 502 9.21 4.23 2.28
N ALA A 503 8.65 3.15 2.83
CA ALA A 503 8.32 3.10 4.25
C ALA A 503 9.55 2.89 5.12
N VAL A 504 9.63 3.60 6.24
CA VAL A 504 10.62 3.35 7.28
C VAL A 504 9.98 2.46 8.36
N VAL A 505 10.69 1.39 8.73
CA VAL A 505 10.31 0.47 9.81
C VAL A 505 11.38 0.47 10.88
N THR A 506 10.98 0.69 12.13
CA THR A 506 11.86 0.64 13.30
C THR A 506 11.69 -0.68 14.03
N ILE A 507 12.77 -1.43 14.18
CA ILE A 507 12.84 -2.74 14.84
C ILE A 507 13.52 -2.52 16.19
N SER A 508 12.75 -2.58 17.28
CA SER A 508 13.27 -2.42 18.64
C SER A 508 13.45 -3.77 19.32
N GLY A 509 14.50 -3.91 20.13
CA GLY A 509 14.81 -5.16 20.79
C GLY A 509 16.07 -5.10 21.63
N THR A 510 16.80 -6.22 21.68
CA THR A 510 18.07 -6.34 22.42
C THR A 510 19.02 -7.30 21.72
N GLY A 511 20.33 -7.04 21.84
CA GLY A 511 21.38 -7.93 21.33
C GLY A 511 21.54 -7.89 19.80
N PHE A 512 21.32 -6.74 19.18
CA PHE A 512 21.59 -6.53 17.75
C PHE A 512 23.07 -6.21 17.45
N GLY A 513 23.85 -5.82 18.47
CA GLY A 513 25.22 -5.31 18.32
C GLY A 513 25.29 -3.81 18.02
N GLU A 514 26.40 -3.18 18.43
CA GLU A 514 26.64 -1.73 18.30
C GLU A 514 26.76 -1.24 16.83
N ASP A 515 27.03 -2.15 15.89
CA ASP A 515 27.06 -1.87 14.46
C ASP A 515 26.56 -3.08 13.63
N GLN A 516 26.21 -2.84 12.37
CA GLN A 516 25.61 -3.84 11.49
C GLN A 516 26.55 -5.01 11.14
N GLY A 517 27.87 -4.79 11.03
CA GLY A 517 28.81 -5.83 10.61
C GLY A 517 28.40 -6.57 9.32
N GLU A 518 28.30 -7.90 9.42
CA GLU A 518 27.79 -8.80 8.36
C GLU A 518 26.30 -9.18 8.54
N ASN A 519 25.57 -8.50 9.44
CA ASN A 519 24.17 -8.79 9.74
C ASN A 519 23.24 -8.20 8.66
N LEU A 520 22.13 -8.89 8.38
CA LEU A 520 21.22 -8.58 7.26
C LEU A 520 19.76 -8.59 7.71
N VAL A 521 18.97 -7.66 7.18
CA VAL A 521 17.52 -7.59 7.37
C VAL A 521 16.82 -7.95 6.07
N TYR A 522 15.85 -8.86 6.14
CA TYR A 522 15.10 -9.39 5.02
C TYR A 522 13.60 -9.32 5.28
N LEU A 523 12.85 -9.17 4.21
CA LEU A 523 11.40 -9.38 4.20
C LEU A 523 11.07 -10.80 3.73
N TYR A 524 9.79 -11.16 3.77
CA TYR A 524 9.31 -12.52 3.55
C TYR A 524 9.65 -13.10 2.16
N ASP A 525 9.68 -12.25 1.14
CA ASP A 525 10.08 -12.56 -0.24
C ASP A 525 11.61 -12.73 -0.43
N GLN A 526 12.38 -12.61 0.66
CA GLN A 526 13.85 -12.58 0.70
C GLN A 526 14.47 -11.40 -0.06
N LYS A 527 13.72 -10.31 -0.32
CA LYS A 527 14.34 -9.01 -0.63
C LYS A 527 15.07 -8.50 0.62
N PRO A 528 16.35 -8.08 0.51
CA PRO A 528 17.01 -7.36 1.58
C PRO A 528 16.35 -5.99 1.76
N ALA A 529 16.17 -5.56 3.00
CA ALA A 529 15.76 -4.20 3.33
C ALA A 529 17.00 -3.31 3.51
N ASP A 530 16.95 -2.06 3.03
CA ASP A 530 18.09 -1.14 3.12
C ASP A 530 18.19 -0.59 4.55
N VAL A 531 19.36 -0.72 5.18
CA VAL A 531 19.57 -0.36 6.59
C VAL A 531 19.93 1.12 6.71
N MET A 532 19.07 1.89 7.37
CA MET A 532 19.20 3.34 7.56
C MET A 532 19.97 3.70 8.84
N SER A 533 19.77 2.92 9.91
CA SER A 533 20.61 2.98 11.12
C SER A 533 20.60 1.66 11.89
N TRP A 534 21.62 1.44 12.71
CA TRP A 534 21.80 0.24 13.53
C TRP A 534 22.36 0.60 14.91
N SER A 535 21.92 -0.11 15.95
CA SER A 535 22.39 -0.06 17.33
C SER A 535 21.95 -1.33 18.07
N ASP A 536 22.50 -1.62 19.26
CA ASP A 536 22.20 -2.89 19.96
C ASP A 536 20.72 -3.09 20.35
N GLY A 537 19.95 -2.00 20.46
CA GLY A 537 18.53 -2.01 20.81
C GLY A 537 17.56 -1.53 19.73
N GLU A 538 18.05 -0.97 18.62
CA GLU A 538 17.22 -0.40 17.55
C GLU A 538 17.90 -0.51 16.18
N ILE A 539 17.17 -1.08 15.21
CA ILE A 539 17.54 -1.10 13.79
C ILE A 539 16.44 -0.38 13.01
N VAL A 540 16.81 0.58 12.16
CA VAL A 540 15.87 1.30 11.29
C VAL A 540 16.15 0.88 9.85
N VAL A 541 15.11 0.41 9.14
CA VAL A 541 15.20 -0.04 7.75
C VAL A 541 14.21 0.66 6.84
N GLU A 542 14.62 0.85 5.59
CA GLU A 542 13.76 1.25 4.48
C GLU A 542 13.20 0.00 3.81
N VAL A 543 11.88 -0.05 3.64
CA VAL A 543 11.14 -1.19 3.08
C VAL A 543 11.04 -1.03 1.57
N PRO A 544 11.63 -1.93 0.76
CA PRO A 544 11.67 -1.76 -0.69
C PRO A 544 10.29 -1.76 -1.35
N PHE A 545 10.19 -1.05 -2.48
CA PHE A 545 9.02 -1.12 -3.35
C PHE A 545 8.80 -2.56 -3.88
N GLU A 546 7.54 -2.89 -4.18
CA GLU A 546 7.07 -4.26 -4.53
C GLU A 546 7.33 -5.37 -3.47
N SER A 547 7.68 -5.08 -2.21
CA SER A 547 7.87 -6.11 -1.18
C SER A 547 6.55 -6.79 -0.73
N GLU A 548 6.59 -8.10 -0.50
CA GLU A 548 5.39 -8.88 -0.12
C GLU A 548 5.05 -8.84 1.39
N SER A 549 3.76 -8.99 1.71
CA SER A 549 3.23 -9.03 3.09
C SER A 549 3.57 -10.34 3.82
N GLY A 550 4.58 -10.36 4.70
CA GLY A 550 4.92 -11.56 5.47
C GLY A 550 5.80 -11.32 6.71
N GLU A 551 6.41 -12.40 7.23
CA GLU A 551 7.26 -12.36 8.41
C GLU A 551 8.55 -11.56 8.16
N LEU A 552 8.92 -10.71 9.12
CA LEU A 552 10.24 -10.06 9.16
C LEU A 552 11.33 -11.09 9.47
N ILE A 553 12.43 -11.07 8.72
CA ILE A 553 13.54 -12.04 8.84
C ILE A 553 14.84 -11.29 9.16
N LEU A 554 15.38 -11.49 10.36
CA LEU A 554 16.61 -10.84 10.82
C LEU A 554 17.74 -11.88 10.91
N GLN A 555 18.81 -11.71 10.13
CA GLN A 555 20.00 -12.56 10.20
C GLN A 555 21.11 -11.88 11.00
N ILE A 556 21.44 -12.44 12.16
CA ILE A 556 22.48 -11.93 13.06
C ILE A 556 23.50 -13.03 13.37
N SER A 557 24.78 -12.71 13.20
CA SER A 557 25.90 -13.64 13.38
C SER A 557 25.73 -14.98 12.65
N GLY A 558 25.12 -14.96 11.46
CA GLY A 558 24.88 -16.15 10.63
C GLY A 558 23.71 -17.05 11.10
N ALA A 559 22.88 -16.59 12.04
CA ALA A 559 21.68 -17.28 12.50
C ALA A 559 20.42 -16.42 12.28
N THR A 560 19.28 -17.08 11.98
CA THR A 560 18.03 -16.41 11.60
C THR A 560 17.08 -16.28 12.78
N LEU A 561 16.58 -15.06 13.01
CA LEU A 561 15.49 -14.73 13.93
C LEU A 561 14.27 -14.29 13.11
N LEU A 562 13.10 -14.87 13.43
CA LEU A 562 11.83 -14.46 12.84
C LEU A 562 11.16 -13.43 13.74
N GLY A 563 10.74 -12.31 13.15
CA GLY A 563 9.98 -11.24 13.79
C GLY A 563 8.47 -11.36 13.57
N PRO A 564 7.68 -10.34 13.95
CA PRO A 564 6.26 -10.28 13.64
C PRO A 564 6.00 -10.18 12.12
N ARG A 565 4.75 -10.47 11.71
CA ARG A 565 4.29 -10.26 10.34
C ARG A 565 4.06 -8.78 10.05
N LEU A 566 4.73 -8.26 9.03
CA LEU A 566 4.42 -6.98 8.41
C LEU A 566 3.35 -7.20 7.32
N ASN A 567 2.27 -6.42 7.35
CA ASN A 567 1.34 -6.36 6.23
C ASN A 567 1.67 -5.09 5.43
N ILE A 568 2.03 -5.27 4.17
CA ILE A 568 2.42 -4.21 3.24
C ILE A 568 1.21 -3.87 2.37
N VAL A 569 0.84 -2.59 2.37
CA VAL A 569 -0.29 -2.03 1.60
C VAL A 569 0.26 -1.02 0.60
N TYR A 570 -0.20 -1.13 -0.65
CA TYR A 570 0.12 -0.20 -1.72
C TYR A 570 -1.06 0.75 -1.94
N HIS A 571 -0.80 2.05 -1.81
CA HIS A 571 -1.80 3.10 -2.05
C HIS A 571 -1.93 3.49 -3.53
N ASP A 572 -1.24 2.77 -4.42
CA ASP A 572 -1.10 3.09 -5.84
C ASP A 572 -1.95 2.15 -6.72
N THR A 573 -2.50 1.10 -6.10
CA THR A 573 -3.50 0.20 -6.67
C THR A 573 -4.66 0.02 -5.68
N TYR A 574 -5.87 -0.17 -6.21
CA TYR A 574 -7.11 -0.16 -5.44
C TYR A 574 -7.97 -1.37 -5.81
N THR A 575 -8.61 -1.97 -4.81
CA THR A 575 -9.63 -3.02 -5.00
C THR A 575 -11.02 -2.47 -4.71
N LEU A 576 -11.96 -2.67 -5.65
CA LEU A 576 -13.37 -2.35 -5.45
C LEU A 576 -13.99 -3.36 -4.48
N GLU A 577 -14.61 -2.87 -3.41
CA GLU A 577 -15.31 -3.70 -2.46
C GLU A 577 -16.77 -3.91 -2.88
N PHE A 578 -17.08 -5.12 -3.38
CA PHE A 578 -18.43 -5.48 -3.85
C PHE A 578 -19.43 -5.79 -2.72
N SER A 579 -18.96 -5.96 -1.47
CA SER A 579 -19.79 -6.20 -0.29
C SER A 579 -20.58 -4.97 0.18
N TRP A 580 -20.33 -3.80 -0.41
CA TRP A 580 -20.94 -2.55 0.02
C TRP A 580 -21.85 -1.97 -1.08
N SER A 581 -23.15 -1.92 -0.77
CA SER A 581 -24.16 -1.28 -1.61
C SER A 581 -25.17 -0.55 -0.75
N GLY A 582 -25.03 0.78 -0.62
CA GLY A 582 -26.17 1.64 -0.34
C GLY A 582 -27.09 1.56 -1.56
N GLN A 583 -28.08 0.67 -1.53
CA GLN A 583 -28.92 0.37 -2.68
C GLN A 583 -29.90 1.51 -2.95
N ARG A 584 -30.19 1.70 -4.24
CA ARG A 584 -31.29 2.52 -4.71
C ARG A 584 -32.60 1.87 -4.24
N PHE A 585 -33.41 2.63 -3.50
CA PHE A 585 -34.80 2.27 -3.28
C PHE A 585 -35.58 2.52 -4.58
N GLU A 586 -36.40 1.56 -5.01
CA GLU A 586 -37.23 1.75 -6.20
C GLU A 586 -38.49 2.55 -5.84
N SER A 587 -38.68 3.67 -6.55
CA SER A 587 -39.90 4.50 -6.47
C SER A 587 -41.13 3.85 -7.12
N HIS A 588 -40.99 2.60 -7.57
CA HIS A 588 -42.07 1.71 -8.01
C HIS A 588 -41.96 0.41 -7.21
N PRO A 589 -42.45 0.38 -5.95
CA PRO A 589 -42.37 -0.80 -5.11
C PRO A 589 -43.23 -1.95 -5.64
N ASP A 590 -42.68 -3.15 -5.61
CA ASP A 590 -43.43 -4.39 -5.83
C ASP A 590 -44.02 -4.89 -4.52
N LEU A 591 -45.30 -5.25 -4.55
CA LEU A 591 -46.15 -5.51 -3.38
C LEU A 591 -46.67 -6.96 -3.41
N PRO A 592 -45.81 -7.97 -3.21
CA PRO A 592 -46.16 -9.39 -3.39
C PRO A 592 -47.02 -10.00 -2.28
N GLY A 593 -47.19 -9.31 -1.15
CA GLY A 593 -47.93 -9.79 0.02
C GLY A 593 -48.73 -8.68 0.70
N ILE A 594 -49.92 -9.02 1.20
CA ILE A 594 -50.78 -8.14 2.00
C ILE A 594 -51.46 -8.93 3.12
N ALA A 595 -51.55 -8.33 4.30
CA ALA A 595 -52.23 -8.86 5.48
C ALA A 595 -52.99 -7.75 6.23
N LEU A 596 -53.94 -8.16 7.08
CA LEU A 596 -54.65 -7.28 8.03
C LEU A 596 -54.15 -7.61 9.44
N ALA A 597 -53.80 -6.59 10.21
CA ALA A 597 -53.61 -6.71 11.65
C ALA A 597 -54.96 -6.66 12.37
N GLY A 598 -55.04 -7.19 13.59
CA GLY A 598 -56.24 -7.27 14.42
C GLY A 598 -56.81 -5.92 14.87
N ASN A 599 -56.03 -4.84 14.78
CA ASN A 599 -56.51 -3.47 14.94
C ASN A 599 -57.16 -2.89 13.66
N GLY A 600 -57.08 -3.59 12.52
CA GLY A 600 -57.60 -3.18 11.23
C GLY A 600 -56.58 -2.49 10.30
N ASP A 601 -55.31 -2.36 10.69
CA ASP A 601 -54.27 -1.82 9.80
C ASP A 601 -53.93 -2.80 8.67
N LEU A 602 -53.57 -2.24 7.52
CA LEU A 602 -53.03 -2.96 6.38
C LEU A 602 -51.51 -3.05 6.50
N LEU A 603 -50.99 -4.28 6.43
CA LEU A 603 -49.58 -4.58 6.31
C LEU A 603 -49.30 -5.11 4.91
N PHE A 604 -48.30 -4.58 4.22
CA PHE A 604 -47.87 -5.13 2.93
C PHE A 604 -46.36 -5.10 2.77
N THR A 605 -45.82 -6.14 2.15
CA THR A 605 -44.38 -6.29 1.88
C THR A 605 -43.96 -5.39 0.72
N ASP A 606 -42.73 -4.89 0.79
CA ASP A 606 -42.05 -4.19 -0.29
C ASP A 606 -40.86 -5.03 -0.72
N PHE A 607 -41.00 -5.72 -1.85
CA PHE A 607 -39.99 -6.64 -2.37
C PHE A 607 -38.71 -5.88 -2.76
N ASN A 608 -38.86 -4.74 -3.43
CA ASN A 608 -37.74 -3.96 -3.95
C ASN A 608 -37.02 -3.19 -2.82
N ASN A 609 -37.76 -2.65 -1.84
CA ASN A 609 -37.20 -1.82 -0.78
C ASN A 609 -36.92 -2.56 0.55
N CYS A 610 -37.18 -3.87 0.61
CA CYS A 610 -36.83 -4.76 1.71
C CYS A 610 -37.36 -4.34 3.10
N TRP A 611 -38.66 -4.00 3.17
CA TRP A 611 -39.37 -3.73 4.42
C TRP A 611 -40.86 -4.08 4.32
N ILE A 612 -41.61 -3.83 5.39
CA ILE A 612 -43.08 -3.91 5.43
C ILE A 612 -43.64 -2.51 5.67
N TRP A 613 -44.61 -2.12 4.87
CA TRP A 613 -45.41 -0.91 5.07
C TRP A 613 -46.59 -1.19 5.98
N ARG A 614 -46.85 -0.30 6.95
CA ARG A 614 -48.08 -0.27 7.75
C ARG A 614 -48.89 0.97 7.43
N TYR A 615 -50.15 0.77 7.06
CA TYR A 615 -51.12 1.82 6.75
C TYR A 615 -52.43 1.61 7.52
N THR A 616 -53.10 2.69 7.88
CA THR A 616 -54.48 2.60 8.39
C THR A 616 -55.40 2.07 7.30
N ARG A 617 -56.54 1.48 7.65
CA ARG A 617 -57.60 1.14 6.67
C ARG A 617 -58.13 2.35 5.89
N ALA A 618 -57.88 3.57 6.37
CA ALA A 618 -58.21 4.82 5.69
C ALA A 618 -57.10 5.32 4.73
N GLY A 619 -55.97 4.62 4.64
CA GLY A 619 -54.87 4.94 3.73
C GLY A 619 -53.86 5.96 4.26
N ASP A 620 -53.87 6.26 5.57
CA ASP A 620 -52.83 7.06 6.20
C ASP A 620 -51.60 6.17 6.50
N PHE A 621 -50.39 6.66 6.25
CA PHE A 621 -49.16 5.97 6.64
C PHE A 621 -49.02 5.92 8.17
N VAL A 622 -48.58 4.78 8.71
CA VAL A 622 -48.34 4.57 10.15
C VAL A 622 -46.85 4.43 10.43
N GLU A 623 -46.19 3.42 9.85
CA GLU A 623 -44.77 3.11 10.05
C GLU A 623 -44.21 2.18 8.96
N ARG A 624 -42.89 2.12 8.85
CA ARG A 624 -42.16 1.04 8.18
C ARG A 624 -41.67 0.05 9.24
N ILE A 625 -41.85 -1.25 8.99
CA ILE A 625 -41.38 -2.34 9.86
C ILE A 625 -40.17 -3.01 9.20
N GLY A 626 -39.08 -3.11 9.95
CA GLY A 626 -37.78 -3.65 9.53
C GLY A 626 -36.97 -2.72 8.62
N THR A 627 -35.82 -3.22 8.17
CA THR A 627 -34.91 -2.55 7.23
C THR A 627 -34.39 -3.56 6.20
N PRO A 628 -33.81 -3.12 5.07
CA PRO A 628 -32.91 -3.96 4.30
C PRO A 628 -31.82 -4.58 5.19
N GLY A 629 -31.40 -5.81 4.91
CA GLY A 629 -30.27 -6.47 5.55
C GLY A 629 -30.52 -7.91 5.96
N SER A 630 -29.45 -8.61 6.32
CA SER A 630 -29.50 -10.05 6.52
C SER A 630 -29.78 -10.51 7.96
N GLY A 631 -29.85 -9.58 8.92
CA GLY A 631 -30.03 -9.82 10.35
C GLY A 631 -31.48 -10.09 10.80
N ASN A 632 -31.65 -10.31 12.10
CA ASN A 632 -32.94 -10.57 12.73
C ASN A 632 -33.85 -9.34 12.67
N GLY A 633 -35.03 -9.45 12.04
CA GLY A 633 -35.96 -8.32 11.85
C GLY A 633 -35.58 -7.36 10.71
N GLN A 634 -34.46 -7.63 10.03
CA GLN A 634 -34.16 -7.07 8.71
C GLN A 634 -34.70 -8.02 7.63
N PHE A 635 -34.86 -7.54 6.39
CA PHE A 635 -35.32 -8.33 5.25
C PHE A 635 -34.36 -8.26 4.06
N ASP A 636 -34.40 -9.32 3.26
CA ASP A 636 -33.69 -9.48 2.00
C ASP A 636 -34.71 -10.08 1.02
N LEU A 637 -35.37 -9.17 0.28
CA LEU A 637 -36.50 -9.41 -0.62
C LEU A 637 -37.71 -10.11 0.07
N PRO A 638 -38.46 -9.42 0.96
CA PRO A 638 -39.62 -9.99 1.64
C PRO A 638 -40.78 -10.21 0.65
N TRP A 639 -41.40 -11.39 0.71
CA TRP A 639 -42.41 -11.82 -0.26
C TRP A 639 -43.81 -11.92 0.36
N GLY A 640 -44.17 -13.06 0.93
CA GLY A 640 -45.46 -13.30 1.56
C GLY A 640 -45.50 -12.77 2.98
N ILE A 641 -46.67 -12.29 3.40
CA ILE A 641 -46.95 -11.83 4.77
C ILE A 641 -48.28 -12.41 5.27
N ALA A 642 -48.33 -12.79 6.55
CA ALA A 642 -49.53 -13.21 7.26
C ALA A 642 -49.48 -12.75 8.72
N VAL A 643 -50.63 -12.72 9.40
CA VAL A 643 -50.76 -12.35 10.81
C VAL A 643 -51.54 -13.43 11.56
N ASP A 644 -51.17 -13.75 12.80
CA ASP A 644 -51.93 -14.67 13.66
C ASP A 644 -52.90 -13.95 14.63
N ALA A 645 -53.70 -14.72 15.37
CA ALA A 645 -54.72 -14.18 16.27
C ALA A 645 -54.15 -13.45 17.52
N ASP A 646 -52.83 -13.49 17.74
CA ASP A 646 -52.12 -12.74 18.78
C ASP A 646 -51.36 -11.52 18.20
N ASP A 647 -51.70 -11.11 16.96
CA ASP A 647 -51.07 -10.04 16.16
C ASP A 647 -49.57 -10.26 15.86
N ASN A 648 -49.08 -11.51 15.87
CA ASN A 648 -47.72 -11.78 15.41
C ASN A 648 -47.66 -11.77 13.87
N ILE A 649 -46.64 -11.10 13.32
CA ILE A 649 -46.44 -10.97 11.87
C ILE A 649 -45.47 -12.06 11.39
N PHE A 650 -45.85 -12.80 10.34
CA PHE A 650 -45.04 -13.84 9.70
C PHE A 650 -44.68 -13.42 8.28
N VAL A 651 -43.41 -13.61 7.90
CA VAL A 651 -42.85 -13.07 6.66
C VAL A 651 -41.96 -14.12 5.99
N THR A 652 -42.16 -14.38 4.70
CA THR A 652 -41.19 -15.13 3.89
C THR A 652 -40.17 -14.19 3.26
N ASP A 653 -38.90 -14.56 3.32
CA ASP A 653 -37.73 -13.76 2.92
C ASP A 653 -37.02 -14.49 1.77
N PHE A 654 -37.22 -14.00 0.54
CA PHE A 654 -36.81 -14.65 -0.71
C PHE A 654 -35.34 -14.34 -1.01
N ARG A 655 -34.40 -15.17 -0.56
CA ARG A 655 -32.99 -14.90 -0.81
C ARG A 655 -32.44 -15.67 -2.00
N ASN A 656 -31.57 -15.00 -2.77
CA ASN A 656 -30.68 -15.67 -3.72
C ASN A 656 -29.72 -16.68 -3.03
N SER A 657 -29.51 -16.52 -1.72
CA SER A 657 -28.95 -17.56 -0.85
C SER A 657 -29.35 -17.33 0.62
N GLY A 658 -29.92 -18.34 1.27
CA GLY A 658 -30.29 -18.29 2.69
C GLY A 658 -31.74 -17.91 2.98
N SER A 659 -32.72 -18.41 2.21
CA SER A 659 -34.16 -18.16 2.40
C SER A 659 -34.60 -18.29 3.86
N ARG A 660 -35.52 -17.41 4.30
CA ARG A 660 -36.03 -17.44 5.68
C ARG A 660 -37.55 -17.40 5.78
N LEU A 661 -38.04 -17.92 6.90
CA LEU A 661 -39.34 -17.59 7.48
C LEU A 661 -39.07 -16.83 8.79
N GLN A 662 -39.54 -15.59 8.92
CA GLN A 662 -39.41 -14.78 10.14
C GLN A 662 -40.76 -14.63 10.84
N LYS A 663 -40.73 -14.52 12.18
CA LYS A 663 -41.84 -14.16 13.06
C LYS A 663 -41.49 -12.91 13.87
N LEU A 664 -42.38 -11.93 13.88
CA LEU A 664 -42.29 -10.66 14.60
C LEU A 664 -43.50 -10.48 15.53
N ASP A 665 -43.43 -9.52 16.46
CA ASP A 665 -44.59 -9.06 17.22
C ASP A 665 -45.40 -7.97 16.48
N ALA A 666 -46.51 -7.54 17.09
CA ALA A 666 -47.44 -6.54 16.57
C ALA A 666 -46.84 -5.12 16.38
N ALA A 667 -45.62 -4.90 16.86
CA ALA A 667 -44.83 -3.67 16.72
C ALA A 667 -43.56 -3.91 15.86
N GLY A 668 -43.48 -5.04 15.16
CA GLY A 668 -42.38 -5.37 14.26
C GLY A 668 -41.11 -5.90 14.92
N ASN A 669 -41.08 -6.09 16.24
CA ASN A 669 -39.88 -6.63 16.92
C ASN A 669 -39.69 -8.10 16.58
N PHE A 670 -38.46 -8.51 16.29
CA PHE A 670 -38.14 -9.90 16.00
C PHE A 670 -38.41 -10.84 17.18
N ILE A 671 -39.16 -11.93 16.91
CA ILE A 671 -39.39 -13.03 17.86
C ILE A 671 -38.51 -14.24 17.51
N ALA A 672 -38.60 -14.71 16.26
CA ALA A 672 -37.95 -15.95 15.83
C ALA A 672 -37.73 -15.98 14.31
N SER A 673 -36.82 -16.84 13.86
CA SER A 673 -36.67 -17.18 12.45
C SER A 673 -36.31 -18.65 12.25
N LEU A 674 -36.66 -19.14 11.06
CA LEU A 674 -36.15 -20.35 10.45
C LEU A 674 -35.35 -19.94 9.22
N SER A 675 -34.02 -19.96 9.33
CA SER A 675 -33.10 -19.82 8.20
C SER A 675 -32.72 -21.21 7.73
N ALA A 676 -33.32 -21.66 6.64
CA ALA A 676 -33.15 -23.03 6.15
C ALA A 676 -33.34 -23.03 4.63
N ASP A 677 -32.24 -23.13 3.89
CA ASP A 677 -32.18 -22.96 2.44
C ASP A 677 -31.83 -24.32 1.81
N GLY A 678 -32.75 -24.92 1.06
CA GLY A 678 -32.57 -26.28 0.54
C GLY A 678 -33.88 -27.02 0.24
N ALA A 679 -33.79 -28.35 0.19
CA ALA A 679 -34.87 -29.26 -0.25
C ALA A 679 -35.25 -30.33 0.79
N GLY A 680 -34.59 -30.35 1.95
CA GLY A 680 -34.93 -31.17 3.11
C GLY A 680 -36.28 -30.80 3.72
N ALA A 681 -36.68 -31.55 4.75
CA ALA A 681 -37.90 -31.26 5.51
C ALA A 681 -37.63 -30.11 6.49
N GLY A 682 -38.38 -29.01 6.36
CA GLY A 682 -38.11 -27.76 7.08
C GLY A 682 -37.08 -26.84 6.42
N GLU A 683 -36.51 -27.22 5.28
CA GLU A 683 -35.72 -26.34 4.40
C GLU A 683 -36.64 -25.75 3.32
N LEU A 684 -36.50 -24.47 3.00
CA LEU A 684 -37.28 -23.75 1.99
C LEU A 684 -36.39 -23.38 0.79
N SER A 685 -37.01 -23.15 -0.37
CA SER A 685 -36.36 -22.62 -1.57
C SER A 685 -37.38 -21.77 -2.33
N GLU A 686 -37.06 -20.49 -2.53
CA GLU A 686 -37.97 -19.50 -3.10
C GLU A 686 -39.36 -19.45 -2.39
N PRO A 687 -39.44 -19.27 -1.06
CA PRO A 687 -40.73 -19.27 -0.35
C PRO A 687 -41.58 -18.04 -0.69
N GLN A 688 -42.73 -18.23 -1.35
CA GLN A 688 -43.60 -17.13 -1.80
C GLN A 688 -44.77 -16.94 -0.82
N GLY A 689 -45.98 -17.43 -1.15
CA GLY A 689 -47.17 -17.23 -0.34
C GLY A 689 -47.16 -17.95 1.01
N ILE A 690 -47.85 -17.34 1.98
CA ILE A 690 -47.93 -17.78 3.38
C ILE A 690 -49.35 -17.57 3.92
N CYS A 691 -49.80 -18.43 4.84
CA CYS A 691 -50.96 -18.16 5.70
C CYS A 691 -50.79 -18.84 7.07
N VAL A 692 -51.65 -18.49 8.03
CA VAL A 692 -51.69 -19.09 9.37
C VAL A 692 -53.09 -19.67 9.63
N ASP A 693 -53.18 -20.86 10.22
CA ASP A 693 -54.47 -21.46 10.62
C ASP A 693 -54.95 -20.97 12.00
N THR A 694 -56.22 -21.25 12.34
CA THR A 694 -56.83 -20.82 13.61
C THR A 694 -56.25 -21.48 14.87
N ALA A 695 -55.27 -22.38 14.73
CA ALA A 695 -54.48 -22.95 15.81
C ALA A 695 -53.02 -22.44 15.82
N GLY A 696 -52.71 -21.39 15.05
CA GLY A 696 -51.41 -20.73 15.00
C GLY A 696 -50.35 -21.49 14.18
N ASN A 697 -50.75 -22.45 13.33
CA ASN A 697 -49.79 -23.14 12.48
C ASN A 697 -49.58 -22.39 11.16
N VAL A 698 -48.33 -22.24 10.75
CA VAL A 698 -47.93 -21.52 9.54
C VAL A 698 -47.88 -22.49 8.36
N TYR A 699 -48.43 -22.10 7.21
CA TYR A 699 -48.33 -22.82 5.95
C TYR A 699 -47.59 -21.94 4.94
N VAL A 700 -46.54 -22.50 4.32
CA VAL A 700 -45.69 -21.79 3.34
C VAL A 700 -45.73 -22.52 2.00
N ALA A 701 -45.93 -21.76 0.93
CA ALA A 701 -45.70 -22.18 -0.44
C ALA A 701 -44.20 -22.14 -0.73
N ASP A 702 -43.59 -23.32 -0.76
CA ASP A 702 -42.17 -23.54 -0.97
C ASP A 702 -41.94 -23.72 -2.47
N SER A 703 -41.92 -22.57 -3.17
CA SER A 703 -42.23 -22.51 -4.60
C SER A 703 -41.15 -23.13 -5.48
N GLY A 704 -39.88 -23.00 -5.11
CA GLY A 704 -38.74 -23.60 -5.79
C GLY A 704 -38.67 -25.12 -5.61
N ASN A 705 -39.04 -25.63 -4.43
CA ASN A 705 -39.18 -27.07 -4.17
C ASN A 705 -40.50 -27.67 -4.68
N HIS A 706 -41.42 -26.82 -5.16
CA HIS A 706 -42.73 -27.21 -5.70
C HIS A 706 -43.62 -28.01 -4.71
N ARG A 707 -43.64 -27.57 -3.44
CA ARG A 707 -44.42 -28.19 -2.34
C ARG A 707 -45.04 -27.13 -1.42
N ILE A 708 -45.92 -27.56 -0.52
CA ILE A 708 -46.37 -26.80 0.64
C ILE A 708 -45.76 -27.43 1.89
N GLN A 709 -45.27 -26.61 2.81
CA GLN A 709 -44.80 -27.04 4.13
C GLN A 709 -45.65 -26.41 5.24
N LYS A 710 -45.88 -27.17 6.32
CA LYS A 710 -46.56 -26.76 7.54
C LYS A 710 -45.56 -26.69 8.70
N PHE A 711 -45.61 -25.60 9.45
CA PHE A 711 -44.85 -25.35 10.67
C PHE A 711 -45.81 -25.05 11.84
N ASP A 712 -45.38 -25.27 13.08
CA ASP A 712 -46.12 -24.84 14.27
C ASP A 712 -45.87 -23.34 14.58
N ASN A 713 -46.51 -22.82 15.64
CA ASN A 713 -46.34 -21.42 16.05
C ASN A 713 -44.93 -21.08 16.60
N ASN A 714 -44.05 -22.09 16.72
CA ASN A 714 -42.64 -21.98 17.10
C ASN A 714 -41.71 -22.20 15.89
N LEU A 715 -42.26 -22.11 14.66
CA LEU A 715 -41.59 -22.37 13.38
C LEU A 715 -40.97 -23.77 13.25
N GLN A 716 -41.43 -24.75 14.03
CA GLN A 716 -40.96 -26.14 13.95
C GLN A 716 -41.71 -26.87 12.83
N TYR A 717 -41.00 -27.61 11.98
CA TYR A 717 -41.59 -28.36 10.88
C TYR A 717 -42.56 -29.46 11.39
N VAL A 718 -43.79 -29.44 10.86
CA VAL A 718 -44.87 -30.39 11.20
C VAL A 718 -45.10 -31.41 10.07
N GLY A 719 -45.00 -30.98 8.81
CA GLY A 719 -45.26 -31.84 7.65
C GLY A 719 -45.24 -31.10 6.31
N GLN A 720 -45.34 -31.84 5.21
CA GLN A 720 -45.36 -31.29 3.86
C GLN A 720 -46.22 -32.13 2.91
N PHE A 721 -46.61 -31.53 1.79
CA PHE A 721 -47.24 -32.22 0.67
C PHE A 721 -46.95 -31.50 -0.65
N GLY A 722 -47.02 -32.22 -1.77
CA GLY A 722 -46.63 -31.70 -3.08
C GLY A 722 -45.29 -32.26 -3.60
N SER A 723 -45.14 -32.17 -4.91
CA SER A 723 -43.93 -32.46 -5.67
C SER A 723 -44.08 -31.88 -7.08
N PHE A 724 -42.97 -31.63 -7.79
CA PHE A 724 -43.00 -31.17 -9.18
C PHE A 724 -43.90 -32.04 -10.08
N GLY A 725 -44.86 -31.42 -10.78
CA GLY A 725 -45.65 -32.09 -11.80
C GLY A 725 -46.98 -31.41 -12.13
N ILE A 726 -47.81 -32.14 -12.87
CA ILE A 726 -49.13 -31.69 -13.37
C ILE A 726 -50.30 -32.58 -12.92
N GLY A 727 -50.00 -33.68 -12.21
CA GLY A 727 -51.01 -34.59 -11.65
C GLY A 727 -51.71 -34.05 -10.42
N ASP A 728 -52.67 -34.83 -9.91
CA ASP A 728 -53.35 -34.57 -8.64
C ASP A 728 -52.34 -34.53 -7.48
N GLY A 729 -52.35 -33.48 -6.67
CA GLY A 729 -51.40 -33.31 -5.56
C GLY A 729 -49.95 -33.02 -5.98
N MET A 730 -49.70 -32.77 -7.27
CA MET A 730 -48.41 -32.28 -7.79
C MET A 730 -48.53 -30.80 -8.15
N PHE A 731 -47.46 -30.03 -7.97
CA PHE A 731 -47.45 -28.60 -8.23
C PHE A 731 -46.35 -28.19 -9.20
N LYS A 732 -46.47 -26.98 -9.77
CA LYS A 732 -45.41 -26.32 -10.53
C LYS A 732 -45.37 -24.86 -10.12
N SER A 733 -44.34 -24.51 -9.34
CA SER A 733 -44.17 -23.20 -8.70
C SER A 733 -45.45 -22.73 -7.97
N PRO A 734 -45.92 -23.44 -6.92
CA PRO A 734 -47.09 -23.02 -6.15
C PRO A 734 -46.82 -21.65 -5.54
N ALA A 735 -47.71 -20.69 -5.77
CA ALA A 735 -47.49 -19.27 -5.44
C ALA A 735 -48.20 -18.85 -4.14
N GLY A 736 -49.37 -19.43 -3.86
CA GLY A 736 -50.21 -19.08 -2.72
C GLY A 736 -50.83 -20.28 -2.04
N VAL A 737 -51.05 -20.17 -0.73
CA VAL A 737 -51.72 -21.17 0.09
C VAL A 737 -52.68 -20.48 1.05
N ALA A 738 -53.88 -21.04 1.21
CA ALA A 738 -54.90 -20.56 2.15
C ALA A 738 -55.53 -21.73 2.90
N VAL A 739 -55.80 -21.57 4.20
CA VAL A 739 -56.51 -22.55 5.03
C VAL A 739 -57.88 -22.01 5.39
N ALA A 740 -58.92 -22.79 5.12
CA ALA A 740 -60.29 -22.46 5.44
C ALA A 740 -60.66 -22.83 6.90
N PRO A 741 -61.68 -22.19 7.52
CA PRO A 741 -62.11 -22.53 8.89
C PRO A 741 -62.59 -23.98 9.10
N ASP A 742 -62.88 -24.72 8.02
CA ASP A 742 -63.20 -26.16 8.04
C ASP A 742 -61.95 -27.08 7.97
N GLY A 743 -60.75 -26.49 8.03
CA GLY A 743 -59.46 -27.18 7.97
C GLY A 743 -59.01 -27.60 6.56
N LYS A 744 -59.76 -27.24 5.52
CA LYS A 744 -59.35 -27.50 4.13
C LYS A 744 -58.27 -26.53 3.67
N ILE A 745 -57.35 -27.04 2.85
CA ILE A 745 -56.22 -26.26 2.33
C ILE A 745 -56.40 -26.03 0.84
N TYR A 746 -56.17 -24.80 0.38
CA TYR A 746 -56.26 -24.38 -1.00
C TYR A 746 -54.88 -23.90 -1.47
N VAL A 747 -54.43 -24.37 -2.63
CA VAL A 747 -53.10 -24.09 -3.18
C VAL A 747 -53.20 -23.55 -4.59
N ALA A 748 -52.63 -22.39 -4.85
CA ALA A 748 -52.52 -21.79 -6.17
C ALA A 748 -51.31 -22.39 -6.90
N ASP A 749 -51.61 -23.29 -7.83
CA ASP A 749 -50.66 -24.04 -8.63
C ASP A 749 -50.33 -23.23 -9.90
N ARG A 750 -49.66 -22.08 -9.68
CA ARG A 750 -49.52 -20.96 -10.62
C ARG A 750 -49.18 -21.39 -12.03
N ALA A 751 -48.07 -22.09 -12.23
CA ALA A 751 -47.56 -22.44 -13.56
C ALA A 751 -48.22 -23.69 -14.17
N ASN A 752 -49.27 -24.21 -13.52
CA ASN A 752 -50.27 -25.13 -14.06
C ASN A 752 -51.66 -24.45 -14.28
N HIS A 753 -51.78 -23.15 -13.97
CA HIS A 753 -52.97 -22.32 -14.19
C HIS A 753 -54.24 -22.85 -13.48
N ARG A 754 -54.10 -23.38 -12.25
CA ARG A 754 -55.20 -24.00 -11.47
C ARG A 754 -55.08 -23.79 -9.95
N ILE A 755 -56.17 -24.01 -9.21
CA ILE A 755 -56.17 -24.15 -7.73
C ILE A 755 -56.38 -25.61 -7.35
N GLN A 756 -55.74 -26.13 -6.31
CA GLN A 756 -56.00 -27.47 -5.76
C GLN A 756 -56.55 -27.40 -4.32
N GLU A 757 -57.51 -28.27 -3.98
CA GLU A 757 -58.11 -28.43 -2.65
C GLU A 757 -57.66 -29.73 -1.99
N PHE A 758 -57.27 -29.65 -0.72
CA PHE A 758 -56.84 -30.77 0.13
C PHE A 758 -57.60 -30.79 1.46
N ASP A 759 -57.65 -31.96 2.10
CA ASP A 759 -58.10 -32.07 3.50
C ASP A 759 -56.99 -31.71 4.51
N ALA A 760 -57.36 -31.62 5.79
CA ALA A 760 -56.45 -31.32 6.89
C ALA A 760 -55.36 -32.40 7.13
N SER A 761 -55.44 -33.55 6.45
CA SER A 761 -54.43 -34.62 6.44
C SER A 761 -53.61 -34.65 5.14
N PHE A 762 -53.68 -33.57 4.35
CA PHE A 762 -52.99 -33.37 3.07
C PHE A 762 -53.42 -34.32 1.93
N ASN A 763 -54.56 -35.01 2.05
CA ASN A 763 -55.10 -35.78 0.93
C ASN A 763 -55.71 -34.82 -0.11
N PHE A 764 -55.34 -34.98 -1.38
CA PHE A 764 -55.96 -34.26 -2.49
C PHE A 764 -57.46 -34.60 -2.60
N LEU A 765 -58.30 -33.58 -2.78
CA LEU A 765 -59.75 -33.72 -2.93
C LEU A 765 -60.25 -33.38 -4.34
N ARG A 766 -59.81 -32.26 -4.92
CA ARG A 766 -60.21 -31.76 -6.26
C ARG A 766 -59.34 -30.58 -6.70
N TRP A 767 -59.48 -30.15 -7.95
CA TRP A 767 -58.89 -28.90 -8.45
C TRP A 767 -59.91 -28.00 -9.17
N TYR A 768 -59.57 -26.72 -9.32
CA TYR A 768 -60.34 -25.68 -9.99
C TYR A 768 -59.52 -25.05 -11.12
N GLY A 769 -60.05 -25.15 -12.34
CA GLY A 769 -59.54 -24.58 -13.59
C GLY A 769 -60.56 -24.93 -14.68
N ARG A 770 -60.82 -24.06 -15.67
CA ARG A 770 -61.69 -24.41 -16.80
C ARG A 770 -61.00 -24.12 -18.11
N TYR A 771 -60.95 -25.15 -18.96
CA TYR A 771 -60.14 -25.14 -20.17
C TYR A 771 -60.85 -24.59 -21.41
N ARG A 772 -62.18 -24.78 -21.56
CA ARG A 772 -62.94 -24.34 -22.76
C ARG A 772 -64.39 -23.92 -22.48
N GLU A 773 -64.90 -23.03 -23.34
CA GLU A 773 -66.30 -22.59 -23.38
C GLU A 773 -67.26 -23.63 -23.99
N SER A 774 -66.80 -24.48 -24.91
CA SER A 774 -67.64 -25.21 -25.87
C SER A 774 -68.52 -26.33 -25.29
N GLU A 775 -68.42 -26.64 -24.00
CA GLU A 775 -69.33 -27.55 -23.31
C GLU A 775 -70.32 -26.75 -22.46
N ASN A 776 -71.60 -26.81 -22.84
CA ASN A 776 -72.73 -26.18 -22.15
C ASN A 776 -73.08 -26.96 -20.87
N LEU A 777 -72.17 -26.93 -19.90
CA LEU A 777 -72.32 -27.47 -18.56
C LEU A 777 -72.27 -26.31 -17.57
N ALA A 778 -73.22 -26.28 -16.63
CA ALA A 778 -73.27 -25.30 -15.54
C ALA A 778 -72.57 -25.88 -14.31
N GLY A 779 -71.77 -25.06 -13.63
CA GLY A 779 -70.79 -25.51 -12.65
C GLY A 779 -69.48 -25.99 -13.32
N TRP A 780 -68.40 -25.99 -12.56
CA TRP A 780 -67.14 -26.61 -12.99
C TRP A 780 -67.35 -28.12 -12.99
N GLN A 781 -66.70 -28.85 -13.89
CA GLN A 781 -66.60 -30.30 -13.70
C GLN A 781 -65.82 -30.56 -12.40
N LEU A 782 -66.17 -31.64 -11.70
CA LEU A 782 -65.30 -32.28 -10.73
C LEU A 782 -64.58 -33.41 -11.46
N PRO A 783 -63.43 -33.16 -12.15
CA PRO A 783 -62.61 -34.24 -12.66
C PRO A 783 -62.04 -35.01 -11.47
N LEU A 784 -62.53 -36.24 -11.27
CA LEU A 784 -61.85 -37.21 -10.42
C LEU A 784 -60.59 -37.67 -11.18
N SER A 785 -59.49 -36.97 -10.93
CA SER A 785 -58.21 -36.97 -11.64
C SER A 785 -58.22 -36.41 -13.07
N GLY A 786 -57.18 -35.63 -13.41
CA GLY A 786 -56.95 -35.14 -14.78
C GLY A 786 -56.03 -33.92 -14.86
N GLU A 787 -55.28 -33.81 -15.96
CA GLU A 787 -54.34 -32.71 -16.21
C GLU A 787 -55.06 -31.40 -16.60
N SER A 788 -54.57 -30.27 -16.08
CA SER A 788 -54.74 -28.95 -16.70
C SER A 788 -53.43 -28.17 -16.60
N SER A 789 -52.97 -27.64 -17.73
CA SER A 789 -51.71 -26.90 -17.86
C SER A 789 -51.85 -25.74 -18.87
N TYR A 790 -53.05 -25.14 -18.90
CA TYR A 790 -53.46 -24.18 -19.93
C TYR A 790 -54.19 -22.99 -19.32
N ALA A 791 -53.61 -21.81 -19.54
CA ALA A 791 -54.23 -20.50 -19.33
C ALA A 791 -55.60 -20.35 -20.01
N GLY A 792 -56.47 -19.51 -19.43
CA GLY A 792 -57.68 -19.03 -20.09
C GLY A 792 -58.29 -17.79 -19.43
N SER A 793 -59.02 -17.01 -20.21
CA SER A 793 -59.46 -15.65 -19.84
C SER A 793 -60.97 -15.43 -19.70
N PHE A 794 -61.80 -16.46 -19.91
CA PHE A 794 -63.23 -16.38 -19.59
C PHE A 794 -63.49 -16.54 -18.08
N VAL A 795 -64.72 -16.28 -17.62
CA VAL A 795 -65.09 -16.40 -16.19
C VAL A 795 -64.97 -17.85 -15.74
N GLY A 796 -64.22 -18.11 -14.67
CA GLY A 796 -63.87 -19.46 -14.23
C GLY A 796 -62.78 -20.16 -15.05
N ALA A 797 -62.11 -19.48 -15.97
CA ALA A 797 -60.75 -19.86 -16.34
C ALA A 797 -59.74 -19.08 -15.49
N LEU A 798 -58.51 -19.58 -15.37
CA LEU A 798 -57.44 -18.96 -14.61
C LEU A 798 -56.19 -18.82 -15.49
N ASP A 799 -55.36 -17.83 -15.20
CA ASP A 799 -54.03 -17.67 -15.78
C ASP A 799 -53.05 -17.16 -14.72
N GLU A 800 -52.01 -17.95 -14.45
CA GLU A 800 -51.06 -17.76 -13.36
C GLU A 800 -51.69 -17.29 -12.04
N PRO A 801 -52.64 -18.07 -11.46
CA PRO A 801 -53.25 -17.70 -10.19
C PRO A 801 -52.19 -17.63 -9.09
N TYR A 802 -52.23 -16.56 -8.31
CA TYR A 802 -51.15 -16.21 -7.39
C TYR A 802 -51.54 -16.38 -5.92
N ASN A 803 -52.06 -15.34 -5.27
CA ASN A 803 -52.57 -15.42 -3.90
C ASN A 803 -54.02 -15.93 -3.81
N LEU A 804 -54.37 -16.47 -2.64
CA LEU A 804 -55.70 -16.99 -2.30
C LEU A 804 -56.15 -16.46 -0.93
N PHE A 805 -57.44 -16.20 -0.81
CA PHE A 805 -58.08 -15.93 0.48
C PHE A 805 -59.38 -16.73 0.59
N VAL A 806 -59.68 -17.29 1.77
CA VAL A 806 -60.98 -17.92 2.04
C VAL A 806 -61.71 -17.09 3.08
N ALA A 807 -62.84 -16.50 2.69
CA ALA A 807 -63.67 -15.70 3.58
C ALA A 807 -64.59 -16.60 4.44
N ASP A 808 -65.03 -16.06 5.58
CA ASP A 808 -65.92 -16.74 6.55
C ASP A 808 -67.28 -17.16 5.95
N ASP A 809 -67.73 -16.51 4.87
CA ASP A 809 -68.91 -16.91 4.10
C ASP A 809 -68.72 -18.23 3.31
N GLY A 810 -67.51 -18.78 3.29
CA GLY A 810 -67.15 -19.98 2.55
C GLY A 810 -66.83 -19.73 1.07
N SER A 811 -66.54 -18.50 0.66
CA SER A 811 -66.04 -18.16 -0.67
C SER A 811 -64.51 -18.21 -0.75
N LEU A 812 -64.00 -18.72 -1.87
CA LEU A 812 -62.58 -18.61 -2.24
C LEU A 812 -62.39 -17.40 -3.15
N TYR A 813 -61.53 -16.47 -2.78
CA TYR A 813 -61.09 -15.36 -3.62
C TYR A 813 -59.71 -15.69 -4.19
N VAL A 814 -59.51 -15.40 -5.48
CA VAL A 814 -58.30 -15.74 -6.24
C VAL A 814 -57.77 -14.49 -6.93
N ALA A 815 -56.47 -14.21 -6.74
CA ALA A 815 -55.71 -13.32 -7.61
C ALA A 815 -55.43 -14.07 -8.92
N ASP A 816 -56.10 -13.66 -10.00
CA ASP A 816 -55.99 -14.28 -11.33
C ASP A 816 -55.07 -13.39 -12.19
N THR A 817 -53.79 -13.43 -11.81
CA THR A 817 -52.78 -12.42 -12.09
C THR A 817 -52.52 -12.23 -13.58
N GLY A 818 -52.33 -13.31 -14.34
CA GLY A 818 -52.13 -13.25 -15.80
C GLY A 818 -53.34 -12.67 -16.57
N ASN A 819 -54.53 -12.71 -15.96
CA ASN A 819 -55.75 -12.09 -16.49
C ASN A 819 -56.00 -10.65 -15.95
N GLY A 820 -55.15 -10.12 -15.06
CA GLY A 820 -55.29 -8.79 -14.48
C GLY A 820 -56.60 -8.56 -13.71
N ARG A 821 -57.07 -9.57 -12.94
CA ARG A 821 -58.39 -9.54 -12.29
C ARG A 821 -58.44 -10.36 -11.00
N ILE A 822 -59.51 -10.16 -10.23
CA ILE A 822 -59.85 -10.99 -9.07
C ILE A 822 -61.07 -11.87 -9.39
N GLN A 823 -61.11 -13.10 -8.87
CA GLN A 823 -62.29 -13.98 -8.95
C GLN A 823 -62.76 -14.44 -7.57
N LYS A 824 -64.01 -14.13 -7.20
CA LYS A 824 -64.73 -14.76 -6.07
C LYS A 824 -65.41 -16.03 -6.58
N ILE A 825 -65.11 -17.16 -5.96
CA ILE A 825 -65.58 -18.51 -6.32
C ILE A 825 -66.34 -19.13 -5.14
N ASP A 826 -67.60 -19.48 -5.35
CA ASP A 826 -68.38 -20.30 -4.41
C ASP A 826 -67.77 -21.71 -4.31
N ARG A 827 -67.28 -22.10 -3.12
CA ARG A 827 -66.60 -23.39 -2.90
C ARG A 827 -67.53 -24.61 -3.08
N ASN A 828 -68.85 -24.44 -3.02
CA ASN A 828 -69.86 -25.50 -3.14
C ASN A 828 -70.40 -25.65 -4.57
N THR A 829 -70.84 -24.55 -5.18
CA THR A 829 -71.44 -24.58 -6.53
C THR A 829 -70.42 -24.37 -7.64
N GLY A 830 -69.29 -23.72 -7.33
CA GLY A 830 -68.36 -23.24 -8.35
C GLY A 830 -69.00 -22.19 -9.26
N ASN A 831 -69.81 -21.28 -8.72
CA ASN A 831 -70.10 -20.04 -9.45
C ASN A 831 -68.97 -19.04 -9.20
N ALA A 832 -68.42 -18.48 -10.27
CA ALA A 832 -67.34 -17.50 -10.22
C ALA A 832 -67.85 -16.11 -10.64
N VAL A 833 -67.41 -15.08 -9.93
CA VAL A 833 -67.68 -13.67 -10.22
C VAL A 833 -66.33 -12.96 -10.37
N VAL A 834 -66.12 -12.31 -11.52
CA VAL A 834 -64.93 -11.49 -11.79
C VAL A 834 -65.13 -10.09 -11.21
N THR A 835 -64.07 -9.53 -10.64
CA THR A 835 -63.95 -8.09 -10.37
C THR A 835 -62.68 -7.53 -11.01
N GLY A 836 -62.81 -6.34 -11.59
CA GLY A 836 -61.76 -5.63 -12.30
C GLY A 836 -61.44 -6.18 -13.69
N SER A 837 -60.42 -5.59 -14.29
CA SER A 837 -59.91 -5.89 -15.64
C SER A 837 -58.46 -5.41 -15.75
N GLN A 838 -57.67 -5.99 -16.66
CA GLN A 838 -56.29 -5.57 -16.87
C GLN A 838 -56.15 -4.06 -17.18
N GLY A 839 -55.25 -3.36 -16.49
CA GLY A 839 -54.93 -1.94 -16.71
C GLY A 839 -54.58 -1.16 -15.45
N SER A 840 -54.25 0.12 -15.61
CA SER A 840 -53.81 1.03 -14.53
C SER A 840 -54.87 2.03 -14.04
N GLY A 841 -56.09 1.98 -14.57
CA GLY A 841 -57.22 2.76 -14.04
C GLY A 841 -57.65 2.33 -12.64
N ASP A 842 -58.50 3.13 -11.99
CA ASP A 842 -59.13 2.75 -10.72
C ASP A 842 -60.14 1.60 -10.95
N GLY A 843 -60.04 0.53 -10.15
CA GLY A 843 -60.75 -0.73 -10.37
C GLY A 843 -60.18 -1.60 -11.50
N GLN A 844 -59.03 -1.24 -12.07
CA GLN A 844 -58.26 -2.06 -13.00
C GLN A 844 -56.95 -2.52 -12.34
N PHE A 845 -56.40 -3.66 -12.77
CA PHE A 845 -55.18 -4.22 -12.17
C PHE A 845 -54.10 -4.57 -13.21
N THR A 846 -52.84 -4.40 -12.84
CA THR A 846 -51.66 -4.87 -13.57
C THR A 846 -50.90 -5.77 -12.60
N ASP A 847 -50.83 -7.06 -12.91
CA ASP A 847 -50.23 -8.09 -12.06
C ASP A 847 -50.67 -8.01 -10.58
N PRO A 848 -51.98 -8.18 -10.29
CA PRO A 848 -52.46 -8.27 -8.91
C PRO A 848 -51.88 -9.55 -8.27
N LEU A 849 -50.97 -9.40 -7.31
CA LEU A 849 -50.27 -10.53 -6.69
C LEU A 849 -51.00 -11.03 -5.45
N ALA A 850 -51.36 -10.14 -4.52
CA ALA A 850 -51.94 -10.49 -3.23
C ALA A 850 -53.34 -9.89 -3.01
N LEU A 851 -54.19 -10.58 -2.24
CA LEU A 851 -55.47 -10.02 -1.78
C LEU A 851 -55.87 -10.53 -0.39
N ILE A 852 -56.65 -9.73 0.32
CA ILE A 852 -57.30 -10.13 1.57
C ILE A 852 -58.73 -9.58 1.64
N VAL A 853 -59.63 -10.28 2.33
CA VAL A 853 -61.06 -9.94 2.40
C VAL A 853 -61.48 -9.71 3.84
N SER A 854 -62.25 -8.64 4.05
CA SER A 854 -62.93 -8.28 5.30
C SER A 854 -64.45 -8.31 5.11
N ASP A 855 -65.22 -8.08 6.18
CA ASP A 855 -66.69 -8.05 6.17
C ASP A 855 -67.33 -7.03 5.21
N GLU A 856 -66.58 -6.02 4.74
CA GLU A 856 -67.09 -4.89 3.96
C GLU A 856 -66.32 -4.61 2.65
N ASP A 857 -65.06 -5.03 2.60
CA ASP A 857 -64.06 -4.69 1.58
C ASP A 857 -63.10 -5.84 1.32
N PHE A 858 -62.59 -5.94 0.10
CA PHE A 858 -61.35 -6.65 -0.17
C PHE A 858 -60.26 -5.70 -0.70
N PHE A 859 -59.04 -5.98 -0.28
CA PHE A 859 -57.85 -5.20 -0.57
C PHE A 859 -57.00 -5.98 -1.56
N VAL A 860 -56.56 -5.33 -2.63
CA VAL A 860 -55.78 -5.95 -3.72
C VAL A 860 -54.43 -5.24 -3.81
N ALA A 861 -53.35 -6.00 -3.67
CA ALA A 861 -52.00 -5.55 -3.97
C ALA A 861 -51.77 -5.64 -5.48
N ASP A 862 -51.82 -4.48 -6.13
CA ASP A 862 -51.81 -4.26 -7.56
C ASP A 862 -50.37 -3.91 -7.99
N SER A 863 -49.49 -4.93 -7.95
CA SER A 863 -48.03 -4.78 -7.91
C SER A 863 -47.47 -4.06 -9.13
N GLY A 864 -47.94 -4.44 -10.33
CA GLY A 864 -47.55 -3.79 -11.59
C GLY A 864 -48.09 -2.35 -11.75
N ASN A 865 -48.82 -1.83 -10.76
CA ASN A 865 -49.20 -0.42 -10.63
C ASN A 865 -48.72 0.19 -9.27
N SER A 866 -47.85 -0.50 -8.52
CA SER A 866 -47.25 -0.11 -7.22
C SER A 866 -48.23 0.49 -6.20
N ARG A 867 -49.37 -0.17 -5.98
CA ARG A 867 -50.45 0.36 -5.13
C ARG A 867 -51.31 -0.74 -4.49
N ILE A 868 -52.01 -0.38 -3.42
CA ILE A 868 -53.14 -1.18 -2.90
C ILE A 868 -54.45 -0.54 -3.37
N GLN A 869 -55.42 -1.35 -3.79
CA GLN A 869 -56.78 -0.90 -4.10
C GLN A 869 -57.80 -1.54 -3.15
N VAL A 870 -58.68 -0.70 -2.60
CA VAL A 870 -59.81 -1.07 -1.74
C VAL A 870 -61.07 -1.17 -2.59
N ILE A 871 -61.64 -2.37 -2.66
CA ILE A 871 -62.81 -2.70 -3.48
C ILE A 871 -63.92 -3.22 -2.56
N GLY A 872 -65.14 -2.72 -2.71
CA GLY A 872 -66.30 -3.25 -1.97
C GLY A 872 -66.63 -4.69 -2.37
N LEU A 873 -67.30 -5.43 -1.48
CA LEU A 873 -67.79 -6.79 -1.78
C LEU A 873 -68.82 -6.85 -2.94
N ASP A 874 -69.33 -5.70 -3.40
CA ASP A 874 -70.15 -5.52 -4.60
C ASP A 874 -69.33 -5.37 -5.90
N GLY A 875 -68.00 -5.31 -5.78
CA GLY A 875 -67.06 -5.13 -6.87
C GLY A 875 -66.77 -3.67 -7.25
N VAL A 876 -67.23 -2.69 -6.45
CA VAL A 876 -67.04 -1.27 -6.74
C VAL A 876 -65.75 -0.75 -6.08
N PHE A 877 -64.89 -0.10 -6.86
CA PHE A 877 -63.71 0.60 -6.34
C PHE A 877 -64.11 1.71 -5.36
N LYS A 878 -63.46 1.74 -4.19
CA LYS A 878 -63.67 2.76 -3.15
C LYS A 878 -62.46 3.67 -2.97
N GLN A 879 -61.26 3.10 -2.88
CA GLN A 879 -60.04 3.84 -2.55
C GLN A 879 -58.79 3.18 -3.17
N LYS A 880 -57.78 4.02 -3.41
CA LYS A 880 -56.41 3.63 -3.75
C LYS A 880 -55.49 4.14 -2.64
N ILE A 881 -54.57 3.30 -2.20
CA ILE A 881 -53.47 3.63 -1.28
C ILE A 881 -52.19 3.44 -2.08
N VAL A 882 -51.35 4.47 -2.12
CA VAL A 882 -50.02 4.41 -2.76
C VAL A 882 -49.00 4.46 -1.62
N PRO A 883 -47.95 3.60 -1.62
CA PRO A 883 -46.88 3.69 -0.64
C PRO A 883 -46.16 5.05 -0.72
N ASP A 884 -45.62 5.54 0.38
CA ASP A 884 -44.92 6.83 0.41
C ASP A 884 -43.50 6.67 -0.17
N THR A 885 -43.41 6.87 -1.48
CA THR A 885 -42.15 6.76 -2.24
C THR A 885 -41.39 8.09 -2.34
N ASP A 886 -41.87 9.18 -1.74
CA ASP A 886 -41.25 10.50 -1.89
C ASP A 886 -39.91 10.60 -1.13
N GLU A 887 -39.61 9.68 -0.20
CA GLU A 887 -38.30 9.54 0.44
C GLU A 887 -37.29 8.67 -0.37
N LEU A 888 -37.63 8.19 -1.57
CA LEU A 888 -36.90 7.11 -2.26
C LEU A 888 -36.17 7.53 -3.55
N ASN A 889 -36.30 8.78 -4.04
CA ASN A 889 -35.70 9.23 -5.30
C ASN A 889 -34.26 9.75 -5.12
N THR A 890 -33.38 8.89 -4.60
CA THR A 890 -32.01 9.28 -4.23
C THR A 890 -31.10 9.56 -5.43
N PHE A 891 -30.56 10.78 -5.52
CA PHE A 891 -29.49 11.14 -6.48
C PHE A 891 -28.25 11.69 -5.74
N PHE A 892 -27.28 10.82 -5.45
CA PHE A 892 -26.15 11.12 -4.56
C PHE A 892 -25.00 11.83 -5.29
N THR A 893 -24.84 13.13 -5.02
CA THR A 893 -23.84 13.98 -5.68
C THR A 893 -22.55 14.18 -4.90
N ARG A 894 -22.60 14.15 -3.56
CA ARG A 894 -21.43 14.30 -2.67
C ARG A 894 -21.43 13.26 -1.58
N LEU A 895 -20.25 13.03 -1.02
CA LEU A 895 -20.03 12.17 0.13
C LEU A 895 -19.15 12.91 1.14
N ALA A 896 -19.37 12.64 2.42
CA ALA A 896 -18.40 12.93 3.47
C ALA A 896 -18.40 11.75 4.46
N VAL A 897 -17.21 11.33 4.91
CA VAL A 897 -17.03 10.14 5.75
C VAL A 897 -16.55 10.56 7.13
N ASP A 898 -17.36 10.31 8.14
CA ASP A 898 -17.01 10.48 9.54
C ASP A 898 -16.60 9.11 10.10
N ARG A 899 -15.30 8.92 10.30
CA ARG A 899 -14.79 7.64 10.79
C ARG A 899 -14.83 7.52 12.31
N GLU A 900 -14.89 8.63 13.05
CA GLU A 900 -14.86 8.58 14.52
C GLU A 900 -16.26 8.22 15.07
N ASN A 901 -17.33 8.59 14.36
CA ASN A 901 -18.71 8.13 14.63
C ASN A 901 -19.16 6.93 13.78
N GLU A 902 -18.30 6.41 12.89
CA GLU A 902 -18.58 5.30 11.95
C GLU A 902 -19.75 5.56 10.97
N LEU A 903 -19.85 6.79 10.42
CA LEU A 903 -20.93 7.24 9.53
C LEU A 903 -20.45 7.69 8.15
N ILE A 904 -21.33 7.54 7.15
CA ILE A 904 -21.16 8.03 5.79
C ILE A 904 -22.37 8.90 5.44
N TYR A 905 -22.12 10.16 5.11
CA TYR A 905 -23.13 11.13 4.74
C TYR A 905 -23.14 11.28 3.22
N ALA A 906 -24.28 11.09 2.58
CA ALA A 906 -24.47 11.23 1.14
C ALA A 906 -25.44 12.38 0.83
N LEU A 907 -24.99 13.36 0.03
CA LEU A 907 -25.80 14.52 -0.33
C LEU A 907 -26.69 14.20 -1.52
N ASP A 908 -27.99 14.18 -1.26
CA ASP A 908 -29.05 13.87 -2.21
C ASP A 908 -29.57 15.16 -2.85
N SER A 909 -29.21 15.40 -4.11
CA SER A 909 -29.55 16.67 -4.77
C SER A 909 -30.98 16.70 -5.28
N GLU A 910 -31.60 15.54 -5.58
CA GLU A 910 -33.00 15.51 -5.99
C GLU A 910 -33.90 15.70 -4.76
N ASP A 911 -33.75 14.93 -3.69
CA ASP A 911 -34.54 15.15 -2.46
C ASP A 911 -34.14 16.44 -1.70
N CYS A 912 -33.01 17.05 -2.06
CA CYS A 912 -32.41 18.22 -1.40
C CYS A 912 -32.23 17.97 0.11
N SER A 913 -31.55 16.89 0.46
CA SER A 913 -31.34 16.41 1.83
C SER A 913 -30.04 15.61 1.94
N ILE A 914 -29.71 15.14 3.14
CA ILE A 914 -28.54 14.28 3.39
C ILE A 914 -29.05 12.91 3.86
N ALA A 915 -28.71 11.84 3.15
CA ALA A 915 -28.90 10.48 3.64
C ALA A 915 -27.69 10.06 4.48
N VAL A 916 -27.93 9.51 5.67
CA VAL A 916 -26.88 9.08 6.61
C VAL A 916 -26.88 7.56 6.69
N PHE A 917 -25.71 6.96 6.49
CA PHE A 917 -25.46 5.53 6.57
C PHE A 917 -24.38 5.24 7.61
N ASP A 918 -24.25 3.99 8.06
CA ASP A 918 -23.05 3.52 8.76
C ASP A 918 -21.98 2.98 7.79
N LEU A 919 -20.78 2.68 8.30
CA LEU A 919 -19.68 2.08 7.51
C LEU A 919 -20.03 0.72 6.86
N PHE A 920 -21.12 0.05 7.26
CA PHE A 920 -21.60 -1.18 6.63
C PHE A 920 -22.64 -0.92 5.54
N GLY A 921 -23.11 0.33 5.39
CA GLY A 921 -24.07 0.75 4.38
C GLY A 921 -25.53 0.68 4.83
N ASN A 922 -25.80 0.42 6.12
CA ASN A 922 -27.18 0.48 6.61
C ASN A 922 -27.60 1.95 6.72
N PHE A 923 -28.74 2.31 6.15
CA PHE A 923 -29.34 3.63 6.34
C PHE A 923 -29.69 3.85 7.82
N ARG A 924 -29.42 5.06 8.33
CA ARG A 924 -29.64 5.46 9.72
C ARG A 924 -30.71 6.54 9.86
N GLN A 925 -30.65 7.59 9.03
CA GLN A 925 -31.57 8.74 9.07
C GLN A 925 -31.41 9.61 7.81
N ARG A 926 -32.37 10.50 7.56
CA ARG A 926 -32.28 11.57 6.55
C ARG A 926 -32.31 12.94 7.26
N ILE A 927 -31.42 13.85 6.89
CA ILE A 927 -31.28 15.20 7.47
C ILE A 927 -31.70 16.24 6.44
N GLY A 928 -32.61 17.13 6.84
CA GLY A 928 -33.11 18.23 6.03
C GLY A 928 -34.14 17.82 4.97
N SER A 929 -34.67 18.82 4.25
CA SER A 929 -35.66 18.63 3.19
C SER A 929 -35.57 19.74 2.14
N ARG A 930 -36.10 19.51 0.93
CA ARG A 930 -36.27 20.57 -0.08
C ARG A 930 -36.99 21.82 0.47
N GLY A 931 -36.42 23.00 0.28
CA GLY A 931 -37.01 24.29 0.65
C GLY A 931 -35.99 25.38 1.00
N SER A 932 -36.44 26.39 1.74
CA SER A 932 -35.61 27.55 2.14
C SER A 932 -35.78 27.97 3.60
N GLY A 933 -36.65 27.26 4.34
CA GLY A 933 -36.83 27.43 5.79
C GLY A 933 -35.64 26.95 6.62
N SER A 934 -35.86 26.88 7.93
CA SER A 934 -34.88 26.33 8.88
C SER A 934 -34.71 24.83 8.67
N GLY A 935 -33.48 24.36 8.54
CA GLY A 935 -33.15 22.96 8.25
C GLY A 935 -33.47 22.50 6.82
N GLN A 936 -33.89 23.40 5.93
CA GLN A 936 -34.20 23.07 4.54
C GLN A 936 -33.06 23.44 3.60
N LEU A 937 -32.97 22.76 2.45
CA LEU A 937 -31.94 22.97 1.41
C LEU A 937 -32.59 23.10 0.03
N LEU A 938 -31.94 23.78 -0.91
CA LEU A 938 -32.37 23.89 -2.30
C LEU A 938 -31.17 23.76 -3.23
N ASP A 939 -31.21 22.77 -4.12
CA ASP A 939 -30.13 22.42 -5.05
C ASP A 939 -28.73 22.32 -4.38
N PRO A 940 -28.57 21.64 -3.23
CA PRO A 940 -27.30 21.68 -2.49
C PRO A 940 -26.18 20.95 -3.26
N ALA A 941 -24.98 21.54 -3.29
CA ALA A 941 -23.90 21.10 -4.20
C ALA A 941 -22.61 20.60 -3.53
N GLY A 942 -22.42 20.86 -2.23
CA GLY A 942 -21.16 20.59 -1.51
C GLY A 942 -21.40 20.29 -0.03
N MET A 943 -20.53 19.47 0.57
CA MET A 943 -20.66 19.04 1.97
C MET A 943 -19.28 18.75 2.57
N ALA A 944 -19.09 19.09 3.85
CA ALA A 944 -17.93 18.74 4.67
C ALA A 944 -18.38 18.45 6.11
N ILE A 945 -17.49 17.84 6.91
CA ILE A 945 -17.73 17.48 8.32
C ILE A 945 -16.55 18.01 9.15
N ASP A 946 -16.80 18.46 10.38
CA ASP A 946 -15.76 18.88 11.33
C ASP A 946 -15.40 17.78 12.35
N ASP A 947 -14.38 18.02 13.18
CA ASP A 947 -13.90 17.06 14.21
C ASP A 947 -14.94 16.74 15.30
N GLU A 948 -16.06 17.47 15.38
CA GLU A 948 -17.19 17.21 16.29
C GLU A 948 -18.31 16.40 15.60
N GLY A 949 -18.19 16.13 14.30
CA GLY A 949 -19.20 15.43 13.49
C GLY A 949 -20.28 16.33 12.90
N ASN A 950 -20.17 17.66 13.03
CA ASN A 950 -21.18 18.58 12.47
C ASN A 950 -21.07 18.65 10.94
N ILE A 951 -22.20 18.60 10.25
CA ILE A 951 -22.27 18.52 8.79
C ILE A 951 -22.51 19.92 8.20
N ALA A 952 -21.53 20.48 7.52
CA ALA A 952 -21.62 21.77 6.84
C ALA A 952 -21.96 21.59 5.36
N VAL A 953 -23.11 22.12 4.92
CA VAL A 953 -23.65 21.94 3.56
C VAL A 953 -23.74 23.27 2.82
N VAL A 954 -23.30 23.26 1.56
CA VAL A 954 -23.46 24.36 0.61
C VAL A 954 -24.85 24.27 -0.02
N ASP A 955 -25.74 25.16 0.41
CA ASP A 955 -27.12 25.27 -0.02
C ASP A 955 -27.20 26.28 -1.17
N THR A 956 -26.84 25.80 -2.36
CA THR A 956 -26.49 26.61 -3.54
C THR A 956 -27.67 27.41 -4.09
N GLY A 957 -28.88 26.82 -4.15
CA GLY A 957 -30.10 27.47 -4.62
C GLY A 957 -30.58 28.59 -3.68
N ASN A 958 -30.35 28.44 -2.37
CA ASN A 958 -30.58 29.51 -1.39
C ASN A 958 -29.37 30.46 -1.22
N ALA A 959 -28.24 30.18 -1.90
CA ALA A 959 -26.96 30.90 -1.81
C ALA A 959 -26.47 31.11 -0.37
N ARG A 960 -26.45 30.03 0.42
CA ARG A 960 -26.03 30.02 1.83
C ARG A 960 -25.25 28.75 2.19
N VAL A 961 -24.68 28.71 3.40
CA VAL A 961 -24.18 27.49 4.06
C VAL A 961 -25.09 27.20 5.25
N VAL A 962 -25.38 25.93 5.48
CA VAL A 962 -26.17 25.43 6.62
C VAL A 962 -25.34 24.36 7.34
N VAL A 963 -25.19 24.48 8.66
CA VAL A 963 -24.49 23.49 9.49
C VAL A 963 -25.50 22.75 10.37
N PHE A 964 -25.42 21.43 10.39
CA PHE A 964 -26.25 20.52 11.18
C PHE A 964 -25.41 19.77 12.22
N SER A 965 -25.99 19.41 13.37
CA SER A 965 -25.40 18.40 14.26
C SER A 965 -25.53 16.99 13.67
N PRO A 966 -24.82 15.97 14.21
CA PRO A 966 -25.00 14.57 13.82
C PRO A 966 -26.46 14.10 13.87
N GLU A 967 -27.29 14.64 14.78
CA GLU A 967 -28.72 14.34 14.92
C GLU A 967 -29.63 15.17 13.98
N GLY A 968 -29.05 15.93 13.05
CA GLY A 968 -29.78 16.74 12.08
C GLY A 968 -30.35 18.06 12.61
N GLN A 969 -29.98 18.51 13.81
CA GLN A 969 -30.40 19.83 14.29
C GLN A 969 -29.61 20.92 13.57
N GLN A 970 -30.28 21.88 12.91
CA GLN A 970 -29.62 23.06 12.34
C GLN A 970 -28.97 23.90 13.46
N LEU A 971 -27.64 24.04 13.41
CA LEU A 971 -26.83 24.79 14.39
C LEU A 971 -26.54 26.22 13.92
N LEU A 972 -26.15 26.38 12.65
CA LEU A 972 -25.63 27.64 12.10
C LEU A 972 -26.06 27.82 10.64
N VAL A 973 -26.29 29.07 10.21
CA VAL A 973 -26.60 29.45 8.82
C VAL A 973 -25.90 30.78 8.51
N PHE A 974 -25.18 30.85 7.39
CA PHE A 974 -24.51 32.08 6.93
C PHE A 974 -24.45 32.19 5.40
N GLY A 975 -24.15 33.38 4.89
CA GLY A 975 -24.13 33.69 3.46
C GLY A 975 -25.42 34.31 2.92
N ALA A 976 -25.35 34.87 1.72
CA ALA A 976 -26.48 35.39 0.95
C ALA A 976 -26.12 35.55 -0.53
N TYR A 977 -27.11 35.59 -1.43
CA TYR A 977 -26.87 35.83 -2.85
C TYR A 977 -26.23 37.22 -3.12
N GLY A 978 -25.12 37.25 -3.86
CA GLY A 978 -24.47 38.50 -4.31
C GLY A 978 -22.98 38.36 -4.59
N THR A 979 -22.30 39.50 -4.70
CA THR A 979 -20.87 39.60 -5.07
C THR A 979 -20.00 40.24 -3.99
N GLY A 980 -20.61 40.78 -2.92
CA GLY A 980 -19.92 41.45 -1.82
C GLY A 980 -19.20 40.49 -0.86
N PRO A 981 -18.60 41.03 0.22
CA PRO A 981 -18.05 40.23 1.31
C PRO A 981 -19.13 39.32 1.92
N GLY A 982 -18.80 38.05 2.14
CA GLY A 982 -19.73 37.06 2.71
C GLY A 982 -20.94 36.71 1.83
N GLN A 983 -20.93 37.05 0.55
CA GLN A 983 -21.99 36.72 -0.41
C GLN A 983 -21.53 35.68 -1.45
N PHE A 984 -22.47 35.01 -2.09
CA PHE A 984 -22.19 33.94 -3.07
C PHE A 984 -22.99 34.07 -4.37
N ARG A 985 -22.48 33.47 -5.45
CA ARG A 985 -23.20 33.14 -6.68
C ARG A 985 -22.81 31.73 -7.15
N SER A 986 -23.77 30.81 -7.05
CA SER A 986 -23.57 29.38 -7.27
C SER A 986 -22.37 28.83 -6.49
N PRO A 987 -22.37 28.88 -5.14
CA PRO A 987 -21.32 28.23 -4.36
C PRO A 987 -21.37 26.71 -4.58
N GLN A 988 -20.21 26.05 -4.69
CA GLN A 988 -20.12 24.65 -5.17
C GLN A 988 -19.57 23.65 -4.15
N ARG A 989 -18.47 23.96 -3.48
CA ARG A 989 -17.86 23.08 -2.46
C ARG A 989 -17.52 23.84 -1.19
N ILE A 990 -17.33 23.07 -0.14
CA ILE A 990 -16.87 23.51 1.15
C ILE A 990 -15.76 22.57 1.62
N ALA A 991 -14.74 23.12 2.26
CA ALA A 991 -13.75 22.40 3.04
C ALA A 991 -13.61 23.09 4.41
N ILE A 992 -13.17 22.34 5.41
CA ILE A 992 -12.93 22.84 6.77
C ILE A 992 -11.43 22.66 7.05
N ASP A 993 -10.80 23.64 7.70
CA ASP A 993 -9.40 23.53 8.15
C ASP A 993 -9.30 23.19 9.65
N ASP A 994 -8.12 22.78 10.11
CA ASP A 994 -7.79 22.40 11.50
C ASP A 994 -8.12 23.46 12.57
N ALA A 995 -8.52 24.67 12.18
CA ALA A 995 -9.01 25.73 13.08
C ALA A 995 -10.52 25.98 12.93
N GLY A 996 -11.26 25.05 12.33
CA GLY A 996 -12.70 25.06 12.12
C GLY A 996 -13.21 26.11 11.12
N LYS A 997 -12.34 26.69 10.29
CA LYS A 997 -12.78 27.72 9.32
C LYS A 997 -13.44 27.07 8.11
N PHE A 998 -14.56 27.63 7.66
CA PHE A 998 -15.24 27.18 6.44
C PHE A 998 -14.66 27.88 5.22
N TRP A 999 -14.17 27.12 4.25
CA TRP A 999 -13.66 27.60 2.96
C TRP A 999 -14.61 27.15 1.85
N ILE A 1000 -15.24 28.09 1.14
CA ILE A 1000 -16.29 27.81 0.14
C ILE A 1000 -15.86 28.28 -1.25
N SER A 1001 -15.98 27.42 -2.26
CA SER A 1001 -15.76 27.80 -3.67
C SER A 1001 -17.00 28.47 -4.25
N ASP A 1002 -16.83 29.70 -4.74
CA ASP A 1002 -17.90 30.61 -5.15
C ASP A 1002 -17.82 30.81 -6.68
N PHE A 1003 -18.47 29.90 -7.41
CA PHE A 1003 -18.13 29.53 -8.79
C PHE A 1003 -18.30 30.70 -9.78
N GLU A 1004 -19.46 31.35 -9.82
CA GLU A 1004 -19.74 32.48 -10.74
C GLU A 1004 -19.09 33.80 -10.28
N ASN A 1005 -18.60 33.87 -9.04
CA ASN A 1005 -17.78 34.99 -8.56
C ASN A 1005 -16.27 34.73 -8.73
N HIS A 1006 -15.89 33.53 -9.21
CA HIS A 1006 -14.52 33.13 -9.53
C HIS A 1006 -13.54 33.32 -8.36
N ARG A 1007 -13.95 32.91 -7.15
CA ARG A 1007 -13.19 33.07 -5.90
C ARG A 1007 -13.42 31.93 -4.91
N VAL A 1008 -12.57 31.84 -3.89
CA VAL A 1008 -12.82 31.08 -2.66
C VAL A 1008 -13.10 32.07 -1.53
N VAL A 1009 -14.10 31.81 -0.70
CA VAL A 1009 -14.60 32.69 0.37
C VAL A 1009 -14.45 31.98 1.71
N VAL A 1010 -13.93 32.68 2.73
CA VAL A 1010 -13.55 32.08 4.01
C VAL A 1010 -14.32 32.70 5.17
N PHE A 1011 -14.83 31.85 6.06
CA PHE A 1011 -15.59 32.22 7.25
C PHE A 1011 -14.98 31.59 8.51
N SER A 1012 -15.23 32.20 9.68
CA SER A 1012 -14.89 31.63 10.98
C SER A 1012 -15.77 30.42 11.32
N PRO A 1013 -15.42 29.62 12.36
CA PRO A 1013 -16.33 28.62 12.94
C PRO A 1013 -17.69 29.19 13.38
N THR A 1014 -17.76 30.51 13.64
CA THR A 1014 -19.00 31.23 14.01
C THR A 1014 -19.82 31.73 12.81
N GLY A 1015 -19.36 31.52 11.58
CA GLY A 1015 -20.05 31.98 10.36
C GLY A 1015 -19.81 33.45 10.01
N ASP A 1016 -18.81 34.10 10.60
CA ASP A 1016 -18.41 35.47 10.29
C ASP A 1016 -17.45 35.48 9.08
N TYR A 1017 -17.68 36.35 8.11
CA TYR A 1017 -16.80 36.50 6.94
C TYR A 1017 -15.40 36.99 7.34
N LEU A 1018 -14.36 36.30 6.84
CA LEU A 1018 -12.96 36.63 7.09
C LEU A 1018 -12.30 37.26 5.84
N LEU A 1019 -12.21 36.52 4.74
CA LEU A 1019 -11.52 36.94 3.52
C LEU A 1019 -12.05 36.26 2.25
N SER A 1020 -11.57 36.69 1.10
CA SER A 1020 -11.75 36.00 -0.18
C SER A 1020 -10.43 35.91 -0.92
N LEU A 1021 -10.17 34.79 -1.60
CA LEU A 1021 -9.02 34.58 -2.48
C LEU A 1021 -9.48 34.46 -3.93
N GLY A 1022 -8.70 35.06 -4.83
CA GLY A 1022 -8.88 34.93 -6.28
C GLY A 1022 -9.80 35.94 -6.94
N SER A 1023 -9.86 35.83 -8.27
CA SER A 1023 -10.65 36.66 -9.19
C SER A 1023 -10.74 35.96 -10.55
N TYR A 1024 -11.66 36.37 -11.41
CA TYR A 1024 -11.78 35.83 -12.77
C TYR A 1024 -10.48 35.99 -13.59
N GLY A 1025 -9.96 34.90 -14.12
CA GLY A 1025 -8.86 34.90 -15.09
C GLY A 1025 -8.07 33.59 -15.17
N THR A 1026 -7.06 33.58 -16.03
CA THR A 1026 -6.15 32.44 -16.27
C THR A 1026 -4.83 32.56 -15.51
N GLY A 1027 -4.55 33.71 -14.87
CA GLY A 1027 -3.29 33.96 -14.16
C GLY A 1027 -3.13 33.13 -12.87
N ASN A 1028 -1.96 33.23 -12.26
CA ASN A 1028 -1.67 32.60 -10.97
C ASN A 1028 -2.50 33.23 -9.86
N GLY A 1029 -3.21 32.39 -9.08
CA GLY A 1029 -4.17 32.87 -8.09
C GLY A 1029 -5.44 33.49 -8.69
N GLN A 1030 -5.70 33.30 -9.99
CA GLN A 1030 -6.98 33.61 -10.63
C GLN A 1030 -7.71 32.32 -10.99
N PHE A 1031 -9.04 32.35 -11.03
CA PHE A 1031 -9.87 31.18 -11.29
C PHE A 1031 -10.84 31.41 -12.46
N ASP A 1032 -11.28 30.31 -13.07
CA ASP A 1032 -12.45 30.25 -13.94
C ASP A 1032 -13.37 29.12 -13.46
N GLY A 1033 -14.31 29.42 -12.55
CA GLY A 1033 -15.14 28.40 -11.90
C GLY A 1033 -14.36 27.51 -10.92
N PRO A 1034 -13.90 28.05 -9.76
CA PRO A 1034 -13.31 27.22 -8.71
C PRO A 1034 -14.35 26.25 -8.16
N ASN A 1035 -13.95 25.00 -7.90
CA ASN A 1035 -14.87 23.90 -7.60
C ASN A 1035 -14.36 23.06 -6.40
N GLY A 1036 -13.70 21.92 -6.63
CA GLY A 1036 -13.10 21.08 -5.59
C GLY A 1036 -12.12 21.84 -4.67
N LEU A 1037 -12.11 21.49 -3.39
CA LEU A 1037 -11.23 22.05 -2.35
C LEU A 1037 -10.65 20.91 -1.50
N GLY A 1038 -9.42 21.03 -1.02
CA GLY A 1038 -8.83 20.06 -0.08
C GLY A 1038 -7.55 20.60 0.58
N PHE A 1039 -7.28 20.17 1.81
CA PHE A 1039 -6.12 20.60 2.60
C PHE A 1039 -5.08 19.49 2.75
N THR A 1040 -3.80 19.84 2.67
CA THR A 1040 -2.68 18.98 3.13
C THR A 1040 -2.40 19.19 4.62
N ALA A 1041 -1.69 18.27 5.25
CA ALA A 1041 -1.36 18.29 6.69
C ALA A 1041 -0.45 19.46 7.12
N ASP A 1042 0.12 20.20 6.15
CA ASP A 1042 0.81 21.49 6.36
C ASP A 1042 -0.15 22.70 6.41
N GLY A 1043 -1.45 22.49 6.25
CA GLY A 1043 -2.50 23.51 6.16
C GLY A 1043 -2.60 24.20 4.80
N SER A 1044 -1.85 23.77 3.78
CA SER A 1044 -1.96 24.33 2.43
C SER A 1044 -3.25 23.89 1.73
N LEU A 1045 -3.88 24.82 0.99
CA LEU A 1045 -5.12 24.59 0.25
C LEU A 1045 -4.84 24.23 -1.21
N TYR A 1046 -5.48 23.19 -1.72
CA TYR A 1046 -5.63 22.92 -3.15
C TYR A 1046 -7.03 23.31 -3.64
N VAL A 1047 -7.10 23.91 -4.83
CA VAL A 1047 -8.33 24.38 -5.47
C VAL A 1047 -8.41 23.87 -6.92
N GLY A 1048 -9.50 23.15 -7.23
CA GLY A 1048 -9.83 22.73 -8.59
C GLY A 1048 -10.36 23.92 -9.39
N ASP A 1049 -9.67 24.28 -10.46
CA ASP A 1049 -9.93 25.48 -11.26
C ASP A 1049 -10.54 25.07 -12.61
N SER A 1050 -11.86 24.80 -12.59
CA SER A 1050 -12.53 23.92 -13.55
C SER A 1050 -12.45 24.40 -15.01
N GLY A 1051 -12.67 25.68 -15.29
CA GLY A 1051 -12.63 26.28 -16.63
C GLY A 1051 -11.21 26.57 -17.16
N ASN A 1052 -10.21 26.55 -16.27
CA ASN A 1052 -8.78 26.60 -16.62
C ASN A 1052 -8.14 25.21 -16.73
N SER A 1053 -8.89 24.13 -16.45
CA SER A 1053 -8.47 22.73 -16.58
C SER A 1053 -7.21 22.37 -15.76
N ARG A 1054 -7.11 22.91 -14.53
CA ARG A 1054 -5.94 22.76 -13.64
C ARG A 1054 -6.31 22.69 -12.15
N VAL A 1055 -5.34 22.37 -11.30
CA VAL A 1055 -5.46 22.45 -9.83
C VAL A 1055 -4.37 23.38 -9.28
N GLN A 1056 -4.73 24.37 -8.47
CA GLN A 1056 -3.81 25.37 -7.89
C GLN A 1056 -3.58 25.10 -6.39
N LYS A 1057 -2.36 25.36 -5.89
CA LYS A 1057 -1.98 25.29 -4.46
C LYS A 1057 -1.75 26.68 -3.87
N PHE A 1058 -2.23 26.90 -2.65
CA PHE A 1058 -2.03 28.08 -1.82
C PHE A 1058 -1.48 27.68 -0.45
N SER A 1059 -0.66 28.53 0.17
CA SER A 1059 -0.20 28.36 1.54
C SER A 1059 -1.35 28.56 2.56
N PRO A 1060 -1.17 28.22 3.85
CA PRO A 1060 -2.15 28.53 4.91
C PRO A 1060 -2.54 30.02 4.98
N ASP A 1061 -1.62 30.93 4.62
CA ASP A 1061 -1.86 32.38 4.55
C ASP A 1061 -2.63 32.82 3.28
N GLY A 1062 -3.05 31.89 2.42
CA GLY A 1062 -3.72 32.16 1.15
C GLY A 1062 -2.81 32.66 0.03
N VAL A 1063 -1.48 32.51 0.16
CA VAL A 1063 -0.51 32.93 -0.87
C VAL A 1063 -0.34 31.83 -1.91
N PHE A 1064 -0.49 32.16 -3.18
CA PHE A 1064 -0.32 31.21 -4.29
C PHE A 1064 1.11 30.62 -4.34
N VAL A 1065 1.21 29.29 -4.45
CA VAL A 1065 2.47 28.52 -4.45
C VAL A 1065 2.81 27.98 -5.85
N GLY A 1066 1.80 27.51 -6.58
CA GLY A 1066 1.96 26.89 -7.90
C GLY A 1066 0.71 26.11 -8.29
N TRP A 1067 0.78 25.34 -9.37
CA TRP A 1067 -0.35 24.58 -9.90
C TRP A 1067 0.10 23.33 -10.63
N PHE A 1068 -0.81 22.40 -10.91
CA PHE A 1068 -0.53 21.24 -11.76
C PHE A 1068 -1.66 20.96 -12.75
N GLY A 1069 -1.26 20.39 -13.89
CA GLY A 1069 -2.07 20.20 -15.08
C GLY A 1069 -1.21 20.10 -16.34
N ALA A 1070 -1.85 20.01 -17.51
CA ALA A 1070 -1.20 20.40 -18.77
C ALA A 1070 -1.04 21.94 -18.82
N ASP A 1071 -0.07 22.45 -19.59
CA ASP A 1071 0.00 23.86 -19.99
C ASP A 1071 -0.40 24.08 -21.47
N GLU A 1072 -0.38 25.34 -21.92
CA GLU A 1072 -0.61 25.74 -23.32
C GLU A 1072 0.39 25.15 -24.33
N THR A 1073 1.52 24.59 -23.87
CA THR A 1073 2.50 23.89 -24.70
C THR A 1073 2.32 22.35 -24.67
N GLY A 1074 1.41 21.87 -23.81
CA GLY A 1074 1.08 20.46 -23.63
C GLY A 1074 1.91 19.74 -22.56
N ASN A 1075 2.79 20.43 -21.83
CA ASN A 1075 3.59 19.84 -20.76
C ASN A 1075 2.69 19.56 -19.55
N ALA A 1076 2.63 18.30 -19.14
CA ALA A 1076 1.86 17.84 -17.99
C ALA A 1076 2.78 17.67 -16.78
N GLY A 1077 2.49 18.34 -15.67
CA GLY A 1077 3.36 18.35 -14.49
C GLY A 1077 3.01 19.46 -13.49
N TRP A 1078 3.96 19.79 -12.62
CA TRP A 1078 3.85 20.88 -11.66
C TRP A 1078 4.52 22.17 -12.18
N HIS A 1079 3.76 23.24 -12.11
CA HIS A 1079 4.04 24.55 -12.68
C HIS A 1079 4.17 25.60 -11.57
N GLY A 1080 5.40 26.06 -11.31
CA GLY A 1080 5.67 27.07 -10.29
C GLY A 1080 5.25 28.49 -10.67
N VAL A 1081 5.40 29.43 -9.73
CA VAL A 1081 4.98 30.85 -9.78
C VAL A 1081 5.43 31.65 -11.02
N GLY A 1082 6.46 31.18 -11.75
CA GLY A 1082 6.94 31.80 -13.00
C GLY A 1082 6.14 31.45 -14.27
N THR A 1083 5.24 30.48 -14.22
CA THR A 1083 4.32 30.11 -15.31
C THR A 1083 3.04 30.96 -15.24
N THR A 1084 2.33 31.22 -16.35
CA THR A 1084 1.20 32.18 -16.37
C THR A 1084 0.00 31.77 -17.25
N ASN A 1085 -0.05 30.52 -17.70
CA ASN A 1085 -0.82 30.11 -18.87
C ASN A 1085 -1.91 29.08 -18.52
N ARG A 1086 -2.85 28.87 -19.44
CA ARG A 1086 -4.02 27.98 -19.30
C ARG A 1086 -3.64 26.49 -19.45
N GLY A 1087 -4.45 25.58 -18.90
CA GLY A 1087 -4.35 24.16 -19.20
C GLY A 1087 -5.07 23.74 -20.49
N VAL A 1088 -4.54 22.71 -21.18
CA VAL A 1088 -5.05 22.28 -22.50
C VAL A 1088 -4.94 20.76 -22.72
N SER A 1089 -6.03 20.18 -23.25
CA SER A 1089 -6.18 18.87 -23.95
C SER A 1089 -6.56 17.60 -23.17
N ASP A 1090 -7.25 16.71 -23.90
CA ASP A 1090 -8.25 15.76 -23.39
C ASP A 1090 -7.78 14.35 -22.98
N THR A 1091 -6.49 14.01 -23.09
CA THR A 1091 -5.98 12.66 -22.73
C THR A 1091 -4.55 12.68 -22.22
N GLY A 1092 -4.31 12.08 -21.05
CA GLY A 1092 -3.00 11.84 -20.45
C GLY A 1092 -3.02 12.02 -18.93
N PRO A 1093 -2.05 11.43 -18.19
CA PRO A 1093 -1.89 11.70 -16.76
C PRO A 1093 -1.62 13.19 -16.50
N SER A 1094 -2.13 13.71 -15.38
CA SER A 1094 -2.08 15.13 -15.03
C SER A 1094 -2.77 16.04 -16.05
N ARG A 1095 -3.71 15.52 -16.85
CA ARG A 1095 -4.54 16.31 -17.77
C ARG A 1095 -6.00 16.17 -17.37
N PHE A 1096 -6.59 17.29 -16.97
CA PHE A 1096 -7.99 17.37 -16.58
C PHE A 1096 -8.79 18.06 -17.69
N LYS A 1097 -10.01 17.59 -17.95
CA LYS A 1097 -11.01 18.31 -18.74
C LYS A 1097 -11.71 19.31 -17.84
N ILE A 1098 -12.39 18.80 -16.81
CA ILE A 1098 -13.04 19.60 -15.77
C ILE A 1098 -12.74 18.94 -14.41
N PRO A 1099 -11.72 19.39 -13.66
CA PRO A 1099 -11.52 18.96 -12.28
C PRO A 1099 -12.71 19.45 -11.45
N THR A 1100 -13.62 18.53 -11.13
CA THR A 1100 -14.91 18.81 -10.47
C THR A 1100 -14.89 18.58 -8.97
N ASP A 1101 -14.02 17.71 -8.46
CA ASP A 1101 -13.87 17.46 -7.02
C ASP A 1101 -12.42 17.17 -6.68
N LEU A 1102 -12.07 17.46 -5.42
CA LEU A 1102 -10.76 17.17 -4.84
C LEU A 1102 -10.94 16.45 -3.51
N ALA A 1103 -10.02 15.55 -3.21
CA ALA A 1103 -9.80 15.02 -1.87
C ALA A 1103 -8.28 14.89 -1.65
N VAL A 1104 -7.84 14.93 -0.39
CA VAL A 1104 -6.43 14.81 0.00
C VAL A 1104 -6.34 13.83 1.16
N ASP A 1105 -5.38 12.92 1.13
CA ASP A 1105 -5.13 12.00 2.26
C ASP A 1105 -4.05 12.50 3.22
N ARG A 1106 -3.87 11.76 4.32
CA ARG A 1106 -2.88 12.06 5.38
C ARG A 1106 -1.43 11.87 4.95
N GLU A 1107 -1.19 11.40 3.73
CA GLU A 1107 0.14 11.29 3.10
C GLU A 1107 0.33 12.41 2.06
N ASP A 1108 -0.47 13.48 2.15
CA ASP A 1108 -0.51 14.64 1.25
C ASP A 1108 -0.73 14.29 -0.24
N CYS A 1109 -1.22 13.09 -0.55
CA CYS A 1109 -1.56 12.69 -1.91
C CYS A 1109 -2.88 13.35 -2.32
N VAL A 1110 -2.91 13.95 -3.53
CA VAL A 1110 -4.08 14.66 -4.04
C VAL A 1110 -4.86 13.76 -5.01
N TYR A 1111 -6.17 13.64 -4.80
CA TYR A 1111 -7.09 12.89 -5.63
C TYR A 1111 -7.97 13.88 -6.38
N VAL A 1112 -7.98 13.81 -7.71
CA VAL A 1112 -8.72 14.73 -8.59
C VAL A 1112 -9.77 13.96 -9.37
N LEU A 1113 -11.05 14.29 -9.14
CA LEU A 1113 -12.16 13.77 -9.93
C LEU A 1113 -12.39 14.66 -11.16
N ASP A 1114 -12.12 14.13 -12.35
CA ASP A 1114 -12.44 14.76 -13.63
C ASP A 1114 -13.81 14.29 -14.14
N GLY A 1115 -14.85 15.06 -13.83
CA GLY A 1115 -16.25 14.74 -14.09
C GLY A 1115 -16.69 14.70 -15.56
N LEU A 1116 -15.79 15.02 -16.51
CA LEU A 1116 -15.97 14.78 -17.95
C LEU A 1116 -15.07 13.69 -18.54
N ALA A 1117 -14.03 13.25 -17.81
CA ALA A 1117 -13.35 12.01 -18.15
C ALA A 1117 -14.08 10.78 -17.58
N GLY A 1118 -14.72 10.92 -16.42
CA GLY A 1118 -15.25 9.79 -15.64
C GLY A 1118 -14.14 9.09 -14.84
N GLU A 1119 -13.09 9.83 -14.50
CA GLU A 1119 -11.83 9.32 -13.96
C GLU A 1119 -11.48 10.02 -12.65
N ILE A 1120 -10.87 9.28 -11.72
CA ILE A 1120 -10.22 9.81 -10.52
C ILE A 1120 -8.72 9.56 -10.68
N GLN A 1121 -7.92 10.63 -10.72
CA GLN A 1121 -6.46 10.56 -10.81
C GLN A 1121 -5.84 10.86 -9.43
N LYS A 1122 -4.98 9.96 -8.92
CA LYS A 1122 -4.15 10.18 -7.71
C LYS A 1122 -2.80 10.78 -8.12
N PHE A 1123 -2.31 11.73 -7.32
CA PHE A 1123 -0.99 12.35 -7.42
C PHE A 1123 -0.26 12.26 -6.08
N GLY A 1124 1.06 12.15 -6.12
CA GLY A 1124 1.89 11.90 -4.93
C GLY A 1124 2.04 13.10 -3.97
N PRO A 1125 2.78 12.93 -2.86
CA PRO A 1125 3.02 14.00 -1.88
C PRO A 1125 3.81 15.18 -2.45
N ASN A 1126 3.77 16.30 -1.70
CA ASN A 1126 4.72 17.41 -1.85
C ASN A 1126 4.79 18.01 -3.28
N HIS A 1127 3.65 18.40 -3.84
CA HIS A 1127 3.58 19.20 -5.07
C HIS A 1127 4.25 20.58 -4.90
N ILE A 1128 5.57 20.63 -5.14
CA ILE A 1128 6.40 21.85 -5.17
C ILE A 1128 7.39 21.87 -6.37
N SER A 1129 7.56 20.74 -7.06
CA SER A 1129 8.40 20.56 -8.25
C SER A 1129 7.88 19.43 -9.13
N GLU A 1130 8.24 19.44 -10.43
CA GLU A 1130 7.89 18.39 -11.39
C GLU A 1130 8.39 17.00 -10.97
N SER A 1131 9.48 16.94 -10.19
CA SER A 1131 10.05 15.69 -9.66
C SER A 1131 9.18 15.00 -8.60
N ASN A 1132 8.25 15.72 -7.97
CA ASN A 1132 7.51 15.23 -6.81
C ASN A 1132 6.04 14.97 -7.17
N ALA A 1133 5.42 15.88 -7.94
CA ALA A 1133 4.03 15.82 -8.38
C ALA A 1133 3.80 14.82 -9.53
N HIS A 1134 4.22 13.57 -9.33
CA HIS A 1134 3.98 12.49 -10.28
C HIS A 1134 2.53 11.99 -10.20
N HIS A 1135 1.98 11.62 -11.35
CA HIS A 1135 0.72 10.89 -11.41
C HIS A 1135 0.95 9.44 -10.98
N VAL A 1136 0.16 8.98 -10.02
CA VAL A 1136 0.29 7.68 -9.39
C VAL A 1136 -0.60 6.65 -10.09
N THR A 1137 -1.92 6.88 -10.08
CA THR A 1137 -2.89 5.89 -10.57
C THR A 1137 -4.19 6.54 -11.02
N THR A 1138 -4.93 5.85 -11.90
CA THR A 1138 -6.22 6.31 -12.43
C THR A 1138 -7.29 5.25 -12.21
N LEU A 1139 -8.34 5.60 -11.47
CA LEU A 1139 -9.59 4.85 -11.45
C LEU A 1139 -10.51 5.36 -12.56
N THR A 1140 -11.13 4.45 -13.30
CA THR A 1140 -12.06 4.77 -14.39
C THR A 1140 -13.37 4.03 -14.19
N SER A 1141 -14.50 4.68 -14.48
CA SER A 1141 -15.82 4.02 -14.47
C SER A 1141 -16.57 4.30 -15.78
N VAL A 1142 -17.21 3.25 -16.31
CA VAL A 1142 -18.07 3.33 -17.50
C VAL A 1142 -19.33 4.18 -17.22
N ASN A 1143 -19.74 4.27 -15.95
CA ASN A 1143 -20.87 5.07 -15.50
C ASN A 1143 -20.51 6.52 -15.15
N GLY A 1144 -19.22 6.78 -14.91
CA GLY A 1144 -18.69 8.08 -14.52
C GLY A 1144 -18.96 8.43 -13.05
N PHE A 1145 -17.89 8.76 -12.34
CA PHE A 1145 -17.94 9.23 -10.95
C PHE A 1145 -18.53 10.65 -10.83
N VAL A 1146 -19.16 10.96 -9.69
CA VAL A 1146 -19.86 12.25 -9.45
C VAL A 1146 -19.38 12.97 -8.18
N GLY A 1147 -19.26 12.25 -7.05
CA GLY A 1147 -18.71 12.74 -5.79
C GLY A 1147 -17.42 12.02 -5.38
N LEU A 1148 -16.62 12.63 -4.50
CA LEU A 1148 -15.34 12.11 -4.03
C LEU A 1148 -15.18 12.31 -2.51
N SER A 1149 -14.72 11.29 -1.79
CA SER A 1149 -14.36 11.40 -0.37
C SER A 1149 -13.33 10.33 0.03
N LEU A 1150 -12.64 10.55 1.14
CA LEU A 1150 -11.57 9.68 1.69
C LEU A 1150 -11.83 9.44 3.17
N ASP A 1151 -11.41 8.29 3.70
CA ASP A 1151 -11.35 8.08 5.16
C ASP A 1151 -9.92 8.21 5.72
N ASN A 1152 -9.87 8.25 7.06
CA ASN A 1152 -8.65 8.35 7.87
C ASN A 1152 -7.60 7.23 7.64
N VAL A 1153 -7.85 6.23 6.79
CA VAL A 1153 -6.87 5.24 6.33
C VAL A 1153 -6.64 5.19 4.82
N GLY A 1154 -7.25 6.08 4.03
CA GLY A 1154 -7.04 6.17 2.58
C GLY A 1154 -7.96 5.29 1.74
N ASN A 1155 -9.04 4.73 2.32
CA ASN A 1155 -10.11 4.16 1.50
C ASN A 1155 -10.85 5.29 0.79
N LEU A 1156 -11.16 5.08 -0.48
CA LEU A 1156 -11.75 6.06 -1.37
C LEU A 1156 -13.23 5.73 -1.59
N TYR A 1157 -14.09 6.72 -1.36
CA TYR A 1157 -15.54 6.61 -1.50
C TYR A 1157 -16.00 7.55 -2.62
N THR A 1158 -16.87 7.06 -3.51
CA THR A 1158 -17.34 7.82 -4.67
C THR A 1158 -18.75 7.39 -5.10
N THR A 1159 -19.49 8.23 -5.82
CA THR A 1159 -20.83 7.89 -6.37
C THR A 1159 -20.79 7.77 -7.88
N GLU A 1160 -21.51 6.80 -8.45
CA GLU A 1160 -21.60 6.61 -9.91
C GLU A 1160 -22.91 7.16 -10.50
N ARG A 1161 -22.82 7.92 -11.59
CA ARG A 1161 -23.94 8.71 -12.14
C ARG A 1161 -25.14 7.88 -12.59
N ASN A 1162 -24.91 6.69 -13.14
CA ASN A 1162 -25.96 5.87 -13.73
C ASN A 1162 -26.54 4.83 -12.76
N GLU A 1163 -25.72 4.31 -11.85
CA GLU A 1163 -26.13 3.25 -10.92
C GLU A 1163 -26.60 3.80 -9.57
N GLN A 1164 -26.26 5.05 -9.24
CA GLN A 1164 -26.52 5.72 -7.95
C GLN A 1164 -25.97 4.99 -6.71
N LEU A 1165 -25.23 3.90 -6.92
CA LEU A 1165 -24.46 3.24 -5.89
C LEU A 1165 -23.31 4.14 -5.43
N ILE A 1166 -23.18 4.23 -4.11
CA ILE A 1166 -21.95 4.64 -3.47
C ILE A 1166 -20.97 3.45 -3.57
N ARG A 1167 -19.75 3.70 -4.03
CA ARG A 1167 -18.69 2.71 -4.24
C ARG A 1167 -17.55 2.96 -3.25
N ARG A 1168 -16.99 1.88 -2.70
CA ARG A 1168 -15.81 1.88 -1.83
C ARG A 1168 -14.64 1.18 -2.52
N PHE A 1169 -13.52 1.88 -2.64
CA PHE A 1169 -12.26 1.34 -3.13
C PHE A 1169 -11.25 1.35 -1.98
N ASN A 1170 -10.76 0.17 -1.60
CA ASN A 1170 -9.73 0.03 -0.56
C ASN A 1170 -8.34 0.01 -1.21
N PRO A 1171 -7.30 0.62 -0.62
CA PRO A 1171 -5.91 0.43 -1.05
C PRO A 1171 -5.57 -1.07 -1.04
N SER A 1172 -4.98 -1.56 -2.12
CA SER A 1172 -4.75 -2.98 -2.27
C SER A 1172 -3.64 -3.47 -1.34
N LEU A 1173 -3.89 -4.56 -0.63
CA LEU A 1173 -2.82 -5.48 -0.23
C LEU A 1173 -2.10 -5.98 -1.49
N ALA A 1174 -0.81 -6.32 -1.36
CA ALA A 1174 -0.07 -7.00 -2.42
C ALA A 1174 -0.82 -8.29 -2.89
N PRO A 1175 -0.83 -8.59 -4.20
CA PRO A 1175 -1.60 -9.69 -4.78
C PRO A 1175 -1.08 -11.10 -4.43
#